data_AF-A0A3M1LI72-F1
#
_entry.id   AF-A0A3M1LI72-F1
#
_cell.length_a   1.000
_cell.length_b   1.000
_cell.length_c   1.000
_cell.angle_alpha   90.00
_cell.angle_beta   90.00
_cell.angle_gamma   90.00
#
_symmetry.space_group_name_H-M   'P 1'
#
loop_
_entity.id
_entity.type
_entity.pdbx_description
1 polymer ?
#
loop_
_entity_poly.entity_id
_entity_poly.type
_entity_poly.pdbx_seq_one_letter_code
_entity_poly.pdbx_strand_id
1 'polypeptide(L)'
;MNSLVFHLMEFLNKTQKCMKLKIDPYGRFVVLLVLALGLSNFALAQRTITGTVTDSQTGDPLIGANILVVGTSIGTITDIDGSYSIEVPEGATELEVTYTGYGAQRVAIGASNVIDVSLTPGEFLEEIVVVGYGTQKQKEVTSSIVSVDASDFNRGNVNTPTQLLQGKVAGLTIAKPGGNPNEGFALRLRGLSTFGANAEPLVIIDGVIGGSLDLIDPNDIASIDVLKDGSAAAIYGTRASSGVIIITTKSGGQAGRSAINYNGYVAIDQGTNFVPHIGAAEFVERGGSNFQNDTDWYDEISRTGVSHVHNLSLEGGTGKTNYRVSLNFRDIQGVARFNGFEQVNGRVNLTQKAINDRLTVSVNLAATNRNAEFGFNEAWRYATIFNPTAPVKNPDGSYFELDLFDYFNPVAIIEQNTNVGRLKRLSGNIRAEYELLDGLTASVFYSQQQESDLTGQYYRSDARFRGQGRNGLARRFSEDRSNELFEVTGTLDRDLGNLNLKVLGGYSWQELGFQNLFVEAGNFISDEFGFNALNVALDIPRGLAVADSRREEARLISFFGRVNLNYDDTYFFSASLRREGSSKFGPENRWGNFWAASGGVTLSNFFDISGVDNLKLRAGIGVTGNTPVQNYEYLQRLGKGSNFFFNGDFVPSFGPASNPNPDLKWEEKTEINVGLDFALLDYKLTGSIEYYTRSSEDVLQFVDVSVPPNLFPRTLINVGELESNGLELAINYNVLSNQNLTWETGLTFSTFKTELVKFTTDRSQDDRANVGAPGQNGTNMIRLEEGKEIGNIFGPVFLGLNDDGSWNFADLDGDGSFCNCENDFAIIGNGLPDFELGWNNTLTFGNFDFNVFFRGAFGHDLVNLFRVFYEVPSVVSNLNVNMVKTKYFLEDLTDPADFNSYHVEDASFLKLDNATLGYTVDLPESSSFNRLRLYVSGQNLFVITDYTGVDPEVRFVDPGDADNAGEANNNDILSPGIDRRNTYFRTRTITFGVNLGF
;
A
#
# COMPACT_ATOMS: atom_id res chain seq x y z
N MET A 1 -22.47 28.99 29.48
CA MET A 1 -22.72 28.45 28.12
C MET A 1 -23.05 29.53 27.08
N ASN A 2 -23.99 30.46 27.30
CA ASN A 2 -24.36 31.48 26.28
C ASN A 2 -23.22 32.45 25.86
N SER A 3 -22.20 32.66 26.70
CA SER A 3 -21.03 33.48 26.36
C SER A 3 -20.02 32.75 25.46
N LEU A 4 -19.95 31.41 25.56
CA LEU A 4 -19.05 30.57 24.77
C LEU A 4 -19.56 30.42 23.33
N VAL A 5 -20.88 30.26 23.16
CA VAL A 5 -21.53 30.21 21.84
C VAL A 5 -21.37 31.53 21.10
N PHE A 6 -21.42 32.67 21.80
CA PHE A 6 -21.22 33.99 21.21
C PHE A 6 -19.77 34.20 20.73
N HIS A 7 -18.78 33.79 21.52
CA HIS A 7 -17.36 33.88 21.14
C HIS A 7 -16.99 32.87 20.04
N LEU A 8 -17.60 31.69 20.01
CA LEU A 8 -17.41 30.71 18.95
C LEU A 8 -17.99 31.22 17.61
N MET A 9 -19.15 31.90 17.63
CA MET A 9 -19.72 32.54 16.45
C MET A 9 -18.89 33.73 15.95
N GLU A 10 -18.28 34.50 16.85
CA GLU A 10 -17.37 35.59 16.47
C GLU A 10 -16.04 35.07 15.88
N PHE A 11 -15.54 33.95 16.39
CA PHE A 11 -14.38 33.25 15.86
C PHE A 11 -14.67 32.68 14.46
N LEU A 12 -15.83 32.00 14.28
CA LEU A 12 -16.27 31.44 12.99
C LEU A 12 -16.50 32.52 11.92
N ASN A 13 -17.01 33.70 12.30
CA ASN A 13 -17.17 34.83 11.39
C ASN A 13 -15.84 35.49 11.02
N LYS A 14 -14.82 35.46 11.89
CA LYS A 14 -13.47 35.95 11.57
C LYS A 14 -12.68 34.98 10.69
N THR A 15 -12.85 33.66 10.86
CA THR A 15 -12.23 32.63 10.00
C THR A 15 -12.88 32.52 8.61
N GLN A 16 -14.13 32.98 8.44
CA GLN A 16 -14.82 33.02 7.14
C GLN A 16 -14.14 33.93 6.09
N LYS A 17 -13.25 34.85 6.50
CA LYS A 17 -12.46 35.65 5.55
C LYS A 17 -11.27 34.89 4.92
N CYS A 18 -10.89 33.72 5.45
CA CYS A 18 -9.73 32.96 4.94
C CYS A 18 -10.07 31.61 4.29
N MET A 19 -11.30 31.09 4.37
CA MET A 19 -11.69 29.84 3.69
C MET A 19 -13.00 29.99 2.93
N LYS A 20 -12.92 30.02 1.60
CA LYS A 20 -14.09 29.99 0.70
C LYS A 20 -14.55 28.55 0.47
N LEU A 21 -15.19 27.94 1.45
CA LEU A 21 -16.03 26.74 1.24
C LEU A 21 -17.49 27.17 1.06
N LYS A 22 -17.97 27.16 -0.20
CA LYS A 22 -19.39 27.37 -0.50
C LYS A 22 -20.15 26.07 -0.25
N ILE A 23 -20.78 25.95 0.91
CA ILE A 23 -21.76 24.88 1.19
C ILE A 23 -23.15 25.37 0.74
N ASP A 24 -23.82 24.57 -0.10
CA ASP A 24 -25.17 24.79 -0.61
C ASP A 24 -26.22 24.90 0.54
N PRO A 25 -27.25 25.77 0.44
CA PRO A 25 -28.35 25.85 1.39
C PRO A 25 -29.01 24.50 1.76
N TYR A 26 -29.01 23.48 0.90
CA TYR A 26 -29.56 22.15 1.23
C TYR A 26 -28.70 21.36 2.23
N GLY A 27 -27.38 21.54 2.22
CA GLY A 27 -26.46 20.88 3.16
C GLY A 27 -26.58 21.39 4.60
N ARG A 28 -26.95 22.66 4.77
CA ARG A 28 -27.19 23.26 6.10
C ARG A 28 -28.42 22.68 6.80
N PHE A 29 -29.44 22.28 6.03
CA PHE A 29 -30.67 21.74 6.58
C PHE A 29 -30.50 20.30 7.08
N VAL A 30 -29.71 19.48 6.38
CA VAL A 30 -29.42 18.09 6.79
C VAL A 30 -28.54 18.04 8.04
N VAL A 31 -27.52 18.90 8.13
CA VAL A 31 -26.67 19.00 9.34
C VAL A 31 -27.47 19.47 10.56
N LEU A 32 -28.40 20.42 10.39
CA LEU A 32 -29.29 20.87 11.47
C LEU A 32 -30.34 19.83 11.88
N LEU A 33 -30.82 18.99 10.94
CA LEU A 33 -31.78 17.91 11.24
C LEU A 33 -31.12 16.76 12.03
N VAL A 34 -29.86 16.44 11.73
CA VAL A 34 -29.07 15.42 12.47
C VAL A 34 -28.68 15.91 13.86
N LEU A 35 -28.41 17.22 14.03
CA LEU A 35 -28.16 17.83 15.35
C LEU A 35 -29.43 17.97 16.22
N ALA A 36 -30.61 18.07 15.62
CA ALA A 36 -31.87 18.23 16.36
C ALA A 36 -32.48 16.92 16.89
N LEU A 37 -32.08 15.76 16.35
CA LEU A 37 -32.61 14.45 16.76
C LEU A 37 -31.82 13.77 17.90
N GLY A 38 -30.72 14.37 18.37
CA GLY A 38 -29.82 13.78 19.37
C GLY A 38 -30.07 14.15 20.84
N LEU A 39 -31.14 14.88 21.19
CA LEU A 39 -31.34 15.40 22.55
C LEU A 39 -32.69 15.00 23.15
N SER A 40 -32.79 13.76 23.62
CA SER A 40 -33.72 13.40 24.70
C SER A 40 -33.23 12.15 25.42
N ASN A 41 -32.62 12.33 26.60
CA ASN A 41 -32.35 11.23 27.52
C ASN A 41 -33.31 11.29 28.70
N PHE A 42 -33.94 10.15 28.98
CA PHE A 42 -34.63 9.85 30.23
C PHE A 42 -33.62 9.23 31.21
N ALA A 43 -33.66 9.66 32.47
CA ALA A 43 -32.95 9.01 33.57
C ALA A 43 -33.85 7.89 34.16
N LEU A 44 -33.32 6.68 34.28
CA LEU A 44 -33.91 5.57 35.04
C LEU A 44 -33.01 5.27 36.26
N ALA A 45 -33.59 4.75 37.34
CA ALA A 45 -32.89 4.44 38.58
C ALA A 45 -31.82 3.35 38.38
N GLN A 46 -30.62 3.58 38.94
CA GLN A 46 -29.45 2.70 38.86
C GLN A 46 -29.11 2.12 40.24
N ARG A 47 -28.52 0.92 40.27
CA ARG A 47 -28.03 0.20 41.47
C ARG A 47 -26.52 0.10 41.39
N THR A 48 -25.78 0.57 42.39
CA THR A 48 -24.31 0.46 42.40
C THR A 48 -23.86 -0.92 42.89
N ILE A 49 -22.95 -1.57 42.14
CA ILE A 49 -22.23 -2.79 42.50
C ILE A 49 -20.76 -2.46 42.65
N THR A 50 -20.14 -2.98 43.70
CA THR A 50 -18.70 -2.84 43.96
C THR A 50 -18.05 -4.21 44.08
N GLY A 51 -16.74 -4.30 44.00
CA GLY A 51 -16.04 -5.58 44.17
C GLY A 51 -14.56 -5.48 43.85
N THR A 52 -13.85 -6.60 43.95
CA THR A 52 -12.44 -6.72 43.58
C THR A 52 -12.23 -7.78 42.50
N VAL A 53 -11.31 -7.53 41.56
CA VAL A 53 -10.87 -8.52 40.56
C VAL A 53 -9.46 -8.96 40.90
N THR A 54 -9.24 -10.27 41.01
CA THR A 54 -7.97 -10.89 41.42
C THR A 54 -7.55 -12.02 40.50
N ASP A 55 -6.26 -12.34 40.47
CA ASP A 55 -5.71 -13.54 39.84
C ASP A 55 -6.10 -14.78 40.67
N SER A 56 -6.66 -15.82 40.04
CA SER A 56 -7.12 -17.03 40.73
C SER A 56 -5.99 -17.95 41.23
N GLN A 57 -4.77 -17.80 40.71
CA GLN A 57 -3.57 -18.56 41.11
C GLN A 57 -2.71 -17.80 42.13
N THR A 58 -2.46 -16.51 41.90
CA THR A 58 -1.56 -15.70 42.76
C THR A 58 -2.31 -14.93 43.85
N GLY A 59 -3.61 -14.66 43.65
CA GLY A 59 -4.42 -13.80 44.53
C GLY A 59 -4.11 -12.32 44.38
N ASP A 60 -3.29 -11.92 43.40
CA ASP A 60 -2.91 -10.53 43.17
C ASP A 60 -4.09 -9.75 42.58
N PRO A 61 -4.29 -8.47 42.96
CA PRO A 61 -5.30 -7.61 42.34
C PRO A 61 -4.98 -7.31 40.88
N LEU A 62 -5.99 -7.46 40.02
CA LEU A 62 -5.88 -7.20 38.58
C LEU A 62 -6.29 -5.75 38.31
N ILE A 63 -5.31 -4.89 38.05
CA ILE A 63 -5.49 -3.45 37.81
C ILE A 63 -5.86 -3.21 36.34
N GLY A 64 -6.93 -2.47 36.08
CA GLY A 64 -7.40 -2.20 34.72
C GLY A 64 -8.18 -3.35 34.08
N ALA A 65 -8.64 -4.33 34.87
CA ALA A 65 -9.63 -5.30 34.42
C ALA A 65 -10.91 -4.57 34.04
N ASN A 66 -11.50 -4.94 32.89
CA ASN A 66 -12.67 -4.30 32.35
C ASN A 66 -13.92 -5.08 32.80
N ILE A 67 -14.78 -4.43 33.58
CA ILE A 67 -16.06 -4.96 34.06
C ILE A 67 -17.16 -4.36 33.19
N LEU A 68 -18.03 -5.19 32.61
CA LEU A 68 -19.15 -4.78 31.77
C LEU A 68 -20.44 -5.43 32.26
N VAL A 69 -21.54 -4.68 32.34
CA VAL A 69 -22.88 -5.27 32.56
C VAL A 69 -23.37 -5.88 31.25
N VAL A 70 -23.57 -7.21 31.25
CA VAL A 70 -23.92 -7.99 30.06
C VAL A 70 -25.21 -7.46 29.43
N GLY A 71 -25.16 -7.21 28.12
CA GLY A 71 -26.28 -6.65 27.35
C GLY A 71 -26.44 -5.13 27.45
N THR A 72 -25.50 -4.43 28.10
CA THR A 72 -25.46 -2.95 28.20
C THR A 72 -24.05 -2.42 27.92
N SER A 73 -23.86 -1.09 27.93
CA SER A 73 -22.56 -0.41 27.84
C SER A 73 -22.06 0.12 29.19
N ILE A 74 -22.77 -0.19 30.27
CA ILE A 74 -22.37 0.20 31.61
C ILE A 74 -21.21 -0.70 31.97
N GLY A 75 -20.04 -0.09 32.03
CA GLY A 75 -18.79 -0.74 32.37
C GLY A 75 -17.92 0.17 33.22
N THR A 76 -16.97 -0.43 33.91
CA THR A 76 -15.93 0.28 34.68
C THR A 76 -14.63 -0.52 34.56
N ILE A 77 -13.53 0.07 34.99
CA ILE A 77 -12.27 -0.64 35.12
C ILE A 77 -11.88 -0.73 36.59
N THR A 78 -11.13 -1.77 36.96
CA THR A 78 -10.57 -1.86 38.31
C THR A 78 -9.47 -0.83 38.55
N ASP A 79 -9.39 -0.35 39.79
CA ASP A 79 -8.33 0.53 40.29
C ASP A 79 -7.07 -0.24 40.71
N ILE A 80 -6.15 0.44 41.38
CA ILE A 80 -4.84 -0.08 41.82
C ILE A 80 -4.94 -1.23 42.83
N ASP A 81 -6.03 -1.31 43.58
CA ASP A 81 -6.28 -2.38 44.55
C ASP A 81 -7.13 -3.50 43.93
N GLY A 82 -7.32 -3.47 42.60
CA GLY A 82 -8.21 -4.37 41.87
C GLY A 82 -9.68 -4.08 42.14
N SER A 83 -10.02 -2.98 42.82
CA SER A 83 -11.39 -2.66 43.21
C SER A 83 -12.15 -1.97 42.07
N TYR A 84 -13.44 -2.21 41.96
CA TYR A 84 -14.31 -1.56 40.99
C TYR A 84 -15.63 -1.09 41.62
N SER A 85 -16.24 -0.11 40.99
CA SER A 85 -17.60 0.38 41.30
C SER A 85 -18.34 0.68 40.00
N ILE A 86 -19.53 0.09 39.84
CA ILE A 86 -20.31 0.13 38.59
C ILE A 86 -21.81 0.30 38.86
N GLU A 87 -22.46 1.23 38.17
CA GLU A 87 -23.90 1.51 38.32
C GLU A 87 -24.76 0.70 37.36
N VAL A 88 -25.31 -0.43 37.80
CA VAL A 88 -26.08 -1.35 36.97
C VAL A 88 -27.57 -0.93 36.87
N PRO A 89 -28.23 -1.05 35.69
CA PRO A 89 -29.66 -0.76 35.54
C PRO A 89 -30.54 -1.78 36.26
N GLU A 90 -31.77 -1.37 36.60
CA GLU A 90 -32.80 -2.28 37.09
C GLU A 90 -33.13 -3.34 36.02
N GLY A 91 -32.81 -4.61 36.29
CA GLY A 91 -32.99 -5.74 35.37
C GLY A 91 -31.69 -6.35 34.80
N ALA A 92 -30.52 -5.79 35.10
CA ALA A 92 -29.23 -6.40 34.77
C ALA A 92 -29.03 -7.74 35.51
N THR A 93 -28.64 -8.79 34.78
CA THR A 93 -28.53 -10.15 35.31
C THR A 93 -27.11 -10.64 35.50
N GLU A 94 -26.12 -10.09 34.77
CA GLU A 94 -24.73 -10.56 34.77
C GLU A 94 -23.74 -9.42 34.54
N LEU A 95 -22.53 -9.57 35.09
CA LEU A 95 -21.31 -8.82 34.76
C LEU A 95 -20.39 -9.72 33.93
N GLU A 96 -19.67 -9.18 32.97
CA GLU A 96 -18.58 -9.80 32.24
C GLU A 96 -17.28 -9.08 32.61
N VAL A 97 -16.29 -9.82 33.08
CA VAL A 97 -14.99 -9.28 33.47
C VAL A 97 -13.94 -9.81 32.49
N THR A 98 -13.15 -8.90 31.91
CA THR A 98 -12.12 -9.21 30.92
C THR A 98 -10.79 -8.56 31.32
N TYR A 99 -9.69 -9.29 31.12
CA TYR A 99 -8.35 -8.77 31.36
C TYR A 99 -7.33 -9.45 30.44
N THR A 100 -6.38 -8.68 29.90
CA THR A 100 -5.40 -9.19 28.93
C THR A 100 -4.57 -10.32 29.53
N GLY A 101 -4.55 -11.49 28.88
CA GLY A 101 -3.87 -12.71 29.36
C GLY A 101 -4.75 -13.64 30.24
N TYR A 102 -6.03 -13.31 30.41
CA TYR A 102 -6.98 -14.06 31.23
C TYR A 102 -8.26 -14.36 30.45
N GLY A 103 -8.90 -15.48 30.79
CA GLY A 103 -10.22 -15.81 30.24
C GLY A 103 -11.30 -14.82 30.70
N ALA A 104 -12.21 -14.46 29.79
CA ALA A 104 -13.37 -13.64 30.13
C ALA A 104 -14.30 -14.42 31.08
N GLN A 105 -14.71 -13.81 32.20
CA GLN A 105 -15.59 -14.46 33.18
C GLN A 105 -16.92 -13.71 33.31
N ARG A 106 -18.03 -14.43 33.13
CA ARG A 106 -19.37 -13.92 33.42
C ARG A 106 -19.82 -14.29 34.84
N VAL A 107 -20.35 -13.32 35.57
CA VAL A 107 -20.74 -13.44 36.98
C VAL A 107 -22.15 -12.88 37.17
N ALA A 108 -23.04 -13.67 37.75
CA ALA A 108 -24.44 -13.27 37.95
C ALA A 108 -24.58 -12.13 38.98
N ILE A 109 -25.42 -11.15 38.66
CA ILE A 109 -25.80 -10.05 39.56
C ILE A 109 -26.89 -10.55 40.52
N GLY A 110 -26.49 -10.94 41.72
CA GLY A 110 -27.39 -11.40 42.78
C GLY A 110 -27.99 -10.27 43.64
N ALA A 111 -28.49 -10.63 44.84
CA ALA A 111 -29.01 -9.68 45.82
C ALA A 111 -27.92 -8.87 46.54
N SER A 112 -26.65 -9.31 46.47
CA SER A 112 -25.50 -8.58 47.02
C SER A 112 -25.10 -7.42 46.12
N ASN A 113 -24.70 -6.29 46.72
CA ASN A 113 -24.05 -5.18 45.99
C ASN A 113 -22.52 -5.34 45.93
N VAL A 114 -21.97 -6.40 46.52
CA VAL A 114 -20.53 -6.73 46.47
C VAL A 114 -20.33 -8.03 45.69
N ILE A 115 -19.49 -8.01 44.65
CA ILE A 115 -19.16 -9.15 43.79
C ILE A 115 -17.65 -9.16 43.55
N ASP A 116 -16.93 -10.08 44.19
CA ASP A 116 -15.50 -10.31 43.92
C ASP A 116 -15.34 -11.35 42.81
N VAL A 117 -14.37 -11.15 41.92
CA VAL A 117 -14.15 -11.97 40.72
C VAL A 117 -12.69 -12.42 40.67
N SER A 118 -12.44 -13.72 40.56
CA SER A 118 -11.09 -14.28 40.41
C SER A 118 -10.89 -14.80 38.99
N LEU A 119 -10.14 -14.08 38.16
CA LEU A 119 -9.87 -14.48 36.77
C LEU A 119 -8.75 -15.53 36.72
N THR A 120 -8.89 -16.50 35.81
CA THR A 120 -7.87 -17.54 35.63
C THR A 120 -6.93 -17.15 34.47
N PRO A 121 -5.61 -17.13 34.71
CA PRO A 121 -4.64 -16.96 33.62
C PRO A 121 -4.78 -18.07 32.58
N GLY A 122 -4.70 -17.73 31.28
CA GLY A 122 -4.46 -18.74 30.24
C GLY A 122 -5.61 -19.11 29.31
N GLU A 123 -6.63 -18.28 29.14
CA GLU A 123 -7.46 -18.35 27.92
C GLU A 123 -7.26 -17.06 27.11
N PHE A 124 -6.72 -17.18 25.89
CA PHE A 124 -6.88 -16.11 24.92
C PHE A 124 -8.38 -15.83 24.78
N LEU A 125 -8.74 -14.55 24.69
CA LEU A 125 -10.02 -14.16 24.10
C LEU A 125 -10.16 -14.93 22.77
N GLU A 126 -11.36 -15.43 22.47
CA GLU A 126 -11.63 -16.06 21.18
C GLU A 126 -11.43 -15.03 20.07
N GLU A 127 -10.20 -14.86 19.62
CA GLU A 127 -9.85 -13.88 18.60
C GLU A 127 -10.52 -14.31 17.30
N ILE A 128 -11.27 -13.37 16.71
CA ILE A 128 -12.06 -13.60 15.52
C ILE A 128 -11.32 -12.99 14.35
N VAL A 129 -10.95 -13.82 13.38
CA VAL A 129 -10.34 -13.36 12.13
C VAL A 129 -11.36 -13.38 11.00
N VAL A 130 -11.23 -12.43 10.07
CA VAL A 130 -12.07 -12.40 8.86
C VAL A 130 -11.46 -13.32 7.80
N VAL A 131 -12.20 -14.34 7.39
CA VAL A 131 -11.78 -15.32 6.40
C VAL A 131 -12.75 -15.35 5.22
N GLY A 132 -12.50 -14.50 4.23
CA GLY A 132 -13.35 -14.46 3.05
C GLY A 132 -14.69 -13.75 3.34
N TYR A 133 -15.78 -14.50 3.21
CA TYR A 133 -17.16 -14.05 3.41
C TYR A 133 -17.70 -14.26 4.83
N GLY A 134 -16.84 -14.55 5.80
CA GLY A 134 -17.27 -14.78 7.17
C GLY A 134 -16.12 -14.71 8.14
N THR A 135 -16.42 -14.97 9.41
CA THR A 135 -15.46 -14.98 10.49
C THR A 135 -15.18 -16.38 11.00
N GLN A 136 -13.99 -16.60 11.56
CA GLN A 136 -13.57 -17.83 12.21
C GLN A 136 -12.79 -17.52 13.49
N LYS A 137 -12.84 -18.41 14.47
CA LYS A 137 -11.94 -18.31 15.62
C LYS A 137 -10.52 -18.60 15.16
N GLN A 138 -9.54 -17.83 15.60
CA GLN A 138 -8.14 -17.98 15.20
C GLN A 138 -7.64 -19.43 15.40
N LYS A 139 -8.05 -20.08 16.51
CA LYS A 139 -7.71 -21.49 16.79
C LYS A 139 -8.25 -22.49 15.75
N GLU A 140 -9.30 -22.15 15.01
CA GLU A 140 -9.91 -23.02 13.99
C GLU A 140 -9.28 -22.85 12.60
N VAL A 141 -8.51 -21.77 12.40
CA VAL A 141 -7.93 -21.43 11.09
C VAL A 141 -6.90 -22.47 10.66
N THR A 142 -7.07 -23.03 9.46
CA THR A 142 -6.15 -24.03 8.89
C THR A 142 -5.23 -23.46 7.80
N SER A 143 -5.55 -22.27 7.31
CA SER A 143 -4.80 -21.54 6.30
C SER A 143 -3.83 -20.53 6.94
N SER A 144 -2.95 -19.96 6.12
CA SER A 144 -2.03 -18.91 6.50
C SER A 144 -2.69 -17.53 6.45
N ILE A 145 -3.07 -17.03 7.63
CA ILE A 145 -3.72 -15.71 7.82
C ILE A 145 -3.01 -14.99 8.94
N VAL A 146 -2.68 -13.72 8.72
CA VAL A 146 -2.17 -12.81 9.76
C VAL A 146 -3.19 -11.71 9.96
N SER A 147 -3.69 -11.56 11.18
CA SER A 147 -4.51 -10.41 11.56
C SER A 147 -3.62 -9.38 12.26
N VAL A 148 -3.77 -8.12 11.89
CA VAL A 148 -3.09 -6.99 12.53
C VAL A 148 -4.17 -6.04 13.02
N ASP A 149 -4.28 -5.89 14.33
CA ASP A 149 -5.26 -5.01 14.95
C ASP A 149 -4.73 -3.59 15.15
N ALA A 150 -5.64 -2.66 15.45
CA ALA A 150 -5.31 -1.26 15.67
C ALA A 150 -4.28 -1.00 16.79
N SER A 151 -4.12 -1.92 17.74
CA SER A 151 -3.08 -1.86 18.77
C SER A 151 -1.67 -2.05 18.21
N ASP A 152 -1.56 -2.85 17.15
CA ASP A 152 -0.30 -3.37 16.60
C ASP A 152 0.18 -2.60 15.37
N PHE A 153 -0.68 -1.73 14.82
CA PHE A 153 -0.34 -0.84 13.73
C PHE A 153 0.88 0.03 14.03
N ASN A 154 1.65 0.31 12.98
CA ASN A 154 2.68 1.35 13.03
C ASN A 154 2.03 2.69 13.42
N ARG A 155 2.58 3.34 14.45
CA ARG A 155 2.06 4.61 15.00
C ARG A 155 2.72 5.83 14.33
N GLY A 156 2.21 7.05 14.50
CA GLY A 156 2.85 8.27 13.98
C GLY A 156 2.21 8.84 12.69
N ASN A 157 3.03 9.45 11.81
CA ASN A 157 2.56 10.07 10.55
C ASN A 157 2.21 9.02 9.49
N VAL A 158 1.03 8.43 9.62
CA VAL A 158 0.54 7.44 8.65
C VAL A 158 -0.38 8.14 7.65
N ASN A 159 0.08 8.22 6.41
CA ASN A 159 -0.62 8.91 5.32
C ASN A 159 -1.44 7.97 4.45
N THR A 160 -1.10 6.68 4.44
CA THR A 160 -1.86 5.65 3.72
C THR A 160 -1.99 4.37 4.57
N PRO A 161 -3.12 3.64 4.46
CA PRO A 161 -3.32 2.38 5.17
C PRO A 161 -2.20 1.35 5.03
N THR A 162 -1.49 1.28 3.89
CA THR A 162 -0.42 0.28 3.67
C THR A 162 0.70 0.38 4.71
N GLN A 163 1.02 1.58 5.17
CA GLN A 163 2.07 1.82 6.16
C GLN A 163 1.76 1.18 7.52
N LEU A 164 0.48 0.96 7.85
CA LEU A 164 0.07 0.32 9.10
C LEU A 164 0.58 -1.13 9.19
N LEU A 165 0.72 -1.81 8.03
CA LEU A 165 1.16 -3.20 7.91
C LEU A 165 2.66 -3.37 7.71
N GLN A 166 3.40 -2.30 7.46
CA GLN A 166 4.79 -2.38 7.02
C GLN A 166 5.66 -3.16 8.04
N GLY A 167 6.19 -4.29 7.59
CA GLY A 167 6.96 -5.28 8.35
C GLY A 167 6.25 -5.93 9.56
N LYS A 168 4.91 -5.85 9.60
CA LYS A 168 4.08 -6.58 10.58
C LYS A 168 3.70 -7.98 10.12
N VAL A 169 3.82 -8.25 8.82
CA VAL A 169 3.42 -9.52 8.20
C VAL A 169 4.63 -10.13 7.52
N ALA A 170 5.06 -11.32 7.98
CA ALA A 170 6.12 -12.07 7.32
C ALA A 170 5.70 -12.46 5.89
N GLY A 171 6.60 -12.27 4.92
CA GLY A 171 6.36 -12.55 3.51
C GLY A 171 5.63 -11.44 2.74
N LEU A 172 5.18 -10.37 3.42
CA LEU A 172 4.60 -9.18 2.79
C LEU A 172 5.61 -8.03 2.78
N THR A 173 6.23 -7.81 1.63
CA THR A 173 7.08 -6.64 1.41
C THR A 173 6.24 -5.43 1.04
N ILE A 174 6.52 -4.31 1.70
CA ILE A 174 5.91 -3.01 1.40
C ILE A 174 7.04 -2.01 1.17
N ALA A 175 7.35 -1.74 -0.10
CA ALA A 175 8.47 -0.92 -0.52
C ALA A 175 7.99 0.41 -1.12
N LYS A 176 8.72 1.49 -0.82
CA LYS A 176 8.52 2.80 -1.44
C LYS A 176 9.89 3.48 -1.51
N PRO A 177 10.59 3.37 -2.65
CA PRO A 177 11.84 4.09 -2.87
C PRO A 177 11.59 5.60 -2.79
N GLY A 178 12.36 6.30 -1.97
CA GLY A 178 12.25 7.75 -1.86
C GLY A 178 11.09 8.26 -1.01
N GLY A 179 10.85 9.57 -1.09
CA GLY A 179 9.95 10.31 -0.19
C GLY A 179 8.76 11.02 -0.84
N ASN A 180 8.43 10.76 -2.12
CA ASN A 180 7.39 11.52 -2.81
C ASN A 180 6.01 11.27 -2.18
N PRO A 181 5.31 12.28 -1.62
CA PRO A 181 3.98 12.11 -1.01
C PRO A 181 2.89 11.68 -2.01
N ASN A 182 3.11 11.86 -3.31
CA ASN A 182 2.15 11.47 -4.34
C ASN A 182 2.32 10.05 -4.88
N GLU A 183 3.42 9.37 -4.54
CA GLU A 183 3.67 7.98 -4.95
C GLU A 183 3.14 6.98 -3.91
N GLY A 184 2.60 5.86 -4.39
CA GLY A 184 2.12 4.75 -3.58
C GLY A 184 3.25 3.85 -3.06
N PHE A 185 2.86 2.76 -2.41
CA PHE A 185 3.79 1.68 -2.02
C PHE A 185 3.61 0.51 -2.98
N ALA A 186 4.71 -0.12 -3.38
CA ALA A 186 4.67 -1.40 -4.06
C ALA A 186 4.46 -2.52 -3.01
N LEU A 187 3.45 -3.36 -3.22
CA LEU A 187 3.11 -4.46 -2.33
C LEU A 187 3.46 -5.80 -2.98
N ARG A 188 4.30 -6.60 -2.33
CA ARG A 188 4.64 -7.95 -2.79
C ARG A 188 4.39 -8.97 -1.70
N LEU A 189 3.62 -10.01 -1.99
CA LEU A 189 3.35 -11.09 -1.05
C LEU A 189 3.93 -12.41 -1.59
N ARG A 190 4.93 -12.94 -0.89
CA ARG A 190 5.62 -14.21 -1.22
C ARG A 190 6.28 -14.21 -2.61
N GLY A 191 7.00 -13.13 -2.90
CA GLY A 191 7.67 -12.94 -4.19
C GLY A 191 6.70 -12.68 -5.35
N LEU A 192 7.23 -12.76 -6.57
CA LEU A 192 6.47 -12.50 -7.80
C LEU A 192 5.72 -13.77 -8.25
N SER A 193 4.47 -13.61 -8.68
CA SER A 193 3.60 -14.72 -9.10
C SER A 193 3.13 -14.66 -10.57
N THR A 194 3.44 -13.58 -11.30
CA THR A 194 2.96 -13.33 -12.66
C THR A 194 3.90 -12.38 -13.41
N PHE A 195 3.82 -12.35 -14.74
CA PHE A 195 4.49 -11.35 -15.59
C PHE A 195 3.64 -10.09 -15.83
N GLY A 196 2.35 -10.13 -15.46
CA GLY A 196 1.38 -9.06 -15.70
C GLY A 196 1.09 -8.16 -14.49
N ALA A 197 0.22 -7.16 -14.66
CA ALA A 197 0.02 -6.09 -13.67
C ALA A 197 -0.70 -6.50 -12.36
N ASN A 198 -1.29 -7.70 -12.25
CA ASN A 198 -1.96 -8.17 -11.03
C ASN A 198 -0.97 -8.79 -10.03
N ALA A 199 0.19 -8.16 -9.89
CA ALA A 199 1.31 -8.67 -9.14
C ALA A 199 1.31 -8.23 -7.66
N GLU A 200 0.34 -7.38 -7.29
CA GLU A 200 0.05 -6.93 -5.92
C GLU A 200 -1.18 -7.63 -5.33
N PRO A 201 -1.28 -7.79 -4.00
CA PRO A 201 -2.44 -8.41 -3.35
C PRO A 201 -3.76 -7.67 -3.60
N LEU A 202 -4.86 -8.42 -3.64
CA LEU A 202 -6.21 -7.86 -3.75
C LEU A 202 -6.63 -7.17 -2.46
N VAL A 203 -6.98 -5.88 -2.55
CA VAL A 203 -7.54 -5.14 -1.42
C VAL A 203 -9.07 -5.27 -1.38
N ILE A 204 -9.60 -5.64 -0.22
CA ILE A 204 -11.03 -5.71 0.08
C ILE A 204 -11.34 -4.79 1.26
N ILE A 205 -12.33 -3.91 1.12
CA ILE A 205 -12.70 -2.93 2.15
C ILE A 205 -14.15 -3.18 2.56
N ASP A 206 -14.39 -3.66 3.79
CA ASP A 206 -15.73 -4.00 4.29
C ASP A 206 -16.54 -4.89 3.33
N GLY A 207 -15.85 -5.83 2.67
CA GLY A 207 -16.41 -6.74 1.66
C GLY A 207 -16.47 -6.20 0.23
N VAL A 208 -16.14 -4.93 -0.01
CA VAL A 208 -16.02 -4.36 -1.36
C VAL A 208 -14.70 -4.78 -2.00
N ILE A 209 -14.78 -5.55 -3.10
CA ILE A 209 -13.60 -6.09 -3.80
C ILE A 209 -12.98 -5.05 -4.72
N GLY A 210 -11.64 -4.93 -4.71
CA GLY A 210 -10.92 -3.92 -5.48
C GLY A 210 -11.16 -2.52 -4.91
N GLY A 211 -11.23 -2.43 -3.58
CA GLY A 211 -11.41 -1.17 -2.87
C GLY A 211 -10.13 -0.35 -2.90
N SER A 212 -10.25 0.96 -3.12
CA SER A 212 -9.10 1.85 -3.06
C SER A 212 -8.76 2.25 -1.62
N LEU A 213 -7.48 2.18 -1.25
CA LEU A 213 -6.99 2.59 0.07
C LEU A 213 -7.17 4.09 0.35
N ASP A 214 -7.25 4.96 -0.65
CA ASP A 214 -7.46 6.40 -0.43
C ASP A 214 -8.90 6.73 0.06
N LEU A 215 -9.82 5.76 0.00
CA LEU A 215 -11.18 5.88 0.55
C LEU A 215 -11.23 5.73 2.08
N ILE A 216 -10.14 5.31 2.71
CA ILE A 216 -10.10 5.05 4.15
C ILE A 216 -8.98 5.86 4.79
N ASP A 217 -9.31 6.54 5.89
CA ASP A 217 -8.29 7.09 6.76
C ASP A 217 -7.72 5.99 7.66
N PRO A 218 -6.39 5.90 7.84
CA PRO A 218 -5.76 4.97 8.78
C PRO A 218 -6.40 4.92 10.18
N ASN A 219 -6.91 6.04 10.70
CA ASN A 219 -7.57 6.08 12.01
C ASN A 219 -8.97 5.42 12.02
N ASP A 220 -9.57 5.22 10.86
CA ASP A 220 -10.87 4.58 10.68
C ASP A 220 -10.77 3.04 10.55
N ILE A 221 -9.57 2.48 10.50
CA ILE A 221 -9.33 1.03 10.39
C ILE A 221 -9.37 0.38 11.76
N ALA A 222 -10.10 -0.75 11.87
CA ALA A 222 -10.18 -1.56 13.08
C ALA A 222 -9.12 -2.67 13.05
N SER A 223 -9.08 -3.42 11.95
CA SER A 223 -8.14 -4.51 11.73
C SER A 223 -7.80 -4.62 10.25
N ILE A 224 -6.67 -5.27 9.98
CA ILE A 224 -6.27 -5.67 8.63
C ILE A 224 -5.86 -7.14 8.65
N ASP A 225 -6.58 -7.97 7.91
CA ASP A 225 -6.31 -9.40 7.75
C ASP A 225 -5.60 -9.66 6.42
N VAL A 226 -4.46 -10.34 6.46
CA VAL A 226 -3.68 -10.72 5.27
C VAL A 226 -3.76 -12.22 5.05
N LEU A 227 -4.39 -12.61 3.94
CA LEU A 227 -4.52 -14.00 3.50
C LEU A 227 -3.34 -14.30 2.57
N LYS A 228 -2.34 -15.01 3.11
CA LYS A 228 -1.05 -15.24 2.44
C LYS A 228 -1.10 -16.41 1.46
N ASP A 229 -1.84 -17.47 1.81
CA ASP A 229 -1.87 -18.70 1.03
C ASP A 229 -3.07 -18.84 0.08
N GLY A 230 -2.90 -19.72 -0.91
CA GLY A 230 -3.94 -20.07 -1.87
C GLY A 230 -5.16 -20.73 -1.23
N SER A 231 -5.02 -21.37 -0.07
CA SER A 231 -6.13 -22.07 0.59
C SER A 231 -7.17 -21.11 1.21
N ALA A 232 -6.71 -19.96 1.71
CA ALA A 232 -7.56 -18.85 2.14
C ALA A 232 -8.10 -18.03 0.96
N ALA A 233 -7.22 -17.77 -0.03
CA ALA A 233 -7.47 -16.85 -1.15
C ALA A 233 -8.41 -17.42 -2.24
N ALA A 234 -8.44 -18.73 -2.46
CA ALA A 234 -9.18 -19.36 -3.58
C ALA A 234 -10.68 -19.04 -3.62
N ILE A 235 -11.30 -18.70 -2.48
CA ILE A 235 -12.71 -18.30 -2.44
C ILE A 235 -13.01 -17.02 -3.25
N TYR A 236 -12.00 -16.16 -3.44
CA TYR A 236 -12.08 -14.94 -4.24
C TYR A 236 -11.70 -15.15 -5.72
N GLY A 237 -11.18 -16.33 -6.05
CA GLY A 237 -10.90 -16.75 -7.43
C GLY A 237 -9.72 -16.00 -8.04
N THR A 238 -9.95 -15.44 -9.22
CA THR A 238 -8.87 -14.99 -10.12
C THR A 238 -8.27 -13.64 -9.79
N ARG A 239 -8.80 -13.01 -8.75
CA ARG A 239 -8.33 -11.71 -8.27
C ARG A 239 -7.33 -11.89 -7.12
N ALA A 240 -7.20 -13.10 -6.57
CA ALA A 240 -6.50 -13.37 -5.33
C ALA A 240 -5.22 -14.19 -5.52
N SER A 241 -4.71 -14.32 -6.76
CA SER A 241 -3.45 -15.02 -7.05
C SER A 241 -2.24 -14.41 -6.35
N SER A 242 -2.23 -13.10 -6.13
CA SER A 242 -1.16 -12.40 -5.41
C SER A 242 -1.45 -12.26 -3.90
N GLY A 243 -2.47 -12.97 -3.38
CA GLY A 243 -2.94 -12.86 -2.00
C GLY A 243 -4.05 -11.82 -1.83
N VAL A 244 -4.56 -11.69 -0.60
CA VAL A 244 -5.66 -10.77 -0.26
C VAL A 244 -5.36 -10.01 1.01
N ILE A 245 -5.63 -8.71 1.01
CA ILE A 245 -5.63 -7.83 2.17
C ILE A 245 -7.07 -7.40 2.43
N ILE A 246 -7.64 -7.82 3.55
CA ILE A 246 -8.99 -7.47 3.98
C ILE A 246 -8.88 -6.39 5.04
N ILE A 247 -9.51 -5.24 4.80
CA ILE A 247 -9.56 -4.12 5.72
C ILE A 247 -10.97 -4.04 6.29
N THR A 248 -11.05 -4.11 7.61
CA THR A 248 -12.27 -3.91 8.37
C THR A 248 -12.24 -2.52 9.00
N THR A 249 -13.25 -1.71 8.71
CA THR A 249 -13.35 -0.37 9.30
C THR A 249 -14.05 -0.40 10.66
N LYS A 250 -13.73 0.56 11.52
CA LYS A 250 -14.39 0.75 12.80
C LYS A 250 -15.90 0.90 12.59
N SER A 251 -16.68 0.06 13.25
CA SER A 251 -18.14 0.11 13.25
C SER A 251 -18.66 1.03 14.36
N GLY A 252 -19.98 1.30 14.35
CA GLY A 252 -20.63 2.20 15.32
C GLY A 252 -20.42 1.80 16.79
N GLY A 253 -20.44 2.81 17.65
CA GLY A 253 -20.16 2.70 19.08
C GLY A 253 -21.21 1.95 19.89
N GLN A 254 -20.89 1.67 21.16
CA GLN A 254 -21.76 0.92 22.08
C GLN A 254 -23.11 1.61 22.32
N ALA A 255 -24.14 0.82 22.60
CA ALA A 255 -25.49 1.31 22.89
C ALA A 255 -25.49 2.34 24.04
N GLY A 256 -26.16 3.48 23.88
CA GLY A 256 -26.36 4.47 24.94
C GLY A 256 -25.20 5.42 25.20
N ARG A 257 -24.06 5.29 24.51
CA ARG A 257 -22.94 6.24 24.59
C ARG A 257 -22.63 6.81 23.21
N SER A 258 -22.69 8.13 23.11
CA SER A 258 -22.12 8.84 21.96
C SER A 258 -20.70 9.26 22.34
N ALA A 259 -19.73 8.90 21.52
CA ALA A 259 -18.34 9.31 21.69
C ALA A 259 -17.92 10.19 20.52
N ILE A 260 -17.18 11.25 20.82
CA ILE A 260 -16.50 12.06 19.81
C ILE A 260 -15.00 11.84 20.00
N ASN A 261 -14.31 11.49 18.93
CA ASN A 261 -12.86 11.34 18.93
C ASN A 261 -12.25 12.33 17.93
N TYR A 262 -11.21 13.02 18.35
CA TYR A 262 -10.40 13.89 17.50
C TYR A 262 -8.94 13.44 17.57
N ASN A 263 -8.35 13.16 16.41
CA ASN A 263 -6.93 12.88 16.28
C ASN A 263 -6.33 13.93 15.35
N GLY A 264 -5.28 14.62 15.79
CA GLY A 264 -4.62 15.63 14.97
C GLY A 264 -3.13 15.66 15.18
N TYR A 265 -2.38 15.97 14.12
CA TYR A 265 -0.93 16.08 14.20
C TYR A 265 -0.37 17.07 13.19
N VAL A 266 0.85 17.54 13.49
CA VAL A 266 1.71 18.28 12.57
C VAL A 266 2.96 17.46 12.32
N ALA A 267 3.32 17.28 11.06
CA ALA A 267 4.52 16.57 10.64
C ALA A 267 5.48 17.54 9.91
N ILE A 268 6.78 17.41 10.20
CA ILE A 268 7.85 18.19 9.60
C ILE A 268 8.77 17.22 8.86
N ASP A 269 8.89 17.42 7.54
CA ASP A 269 9.67 16.58 6.62
C ASP A 269 10.94 17.30 6.15
N GLN A 270 12.05 16.57 6.16
CA GLN A 270 13.35 17.04 5.66
C GLN A 270 13.95 16.01 4.70
N GLY A 271 14.50 16.49 3.58
CA GLY A 271 15.24 15.65 2.64
C GLY A 271 16.53 15.12 3.27
N THR A 272 16.87 13.88 2.96
CA THR A 272 18.05 13.18 3.47
C THR A 272 18.70 12.36 2.35
N ASN A 273 19.98 12.04 2.51
CA ASN A 273 20.72 11.16 1.60
C ASN A 273 20.75 11.67 0.14
N PHE A 274 21.06 12.95 -0.04
CA PHE A 274 21.31 13.52 -1.37
C PHE A 274 22.54 12.87 -2.02
N VAL A 275 22.54 12.75 -3.35
CA VAL A 275 23.67 12.14 -4.08
C VAL A 275 24.92 13.02 -3.90
N PRO A 276 26.05 12.44 -3.45
CA PRO A 276 27.31 13.18 -3.30
C PRO A 276 27.80 13.71 -4.65
N HIS A 277 28.07 15.01 -4.74
CA HIS A 277 28.60 15.66 -5.93
C HIS A 277 29.65 16.69 -5.56
N ILE A 278 30.49 17.08 -6.52
CA ILE A 278 31.55 18.07 -6.29
C ILE A 278 31.00 19.50 -6.19
N GLY A 279 31.67 20.34 -5.40
CA GLY A 279 31.34 21.76 -5.28
C GLY A 279 31.96 22.64 -6.36
N ALA A 280 31.64 23.93 -6.36
CA ALA A 280 32.05 24.91 -7.36
C ALA A 280 33.57 24.97 -7.62
N ALA A 281 34.40 24.97 -6.58
CA ALA A 281 35.85 25.09 -6.72
C ALA A 281 36.47 23.89 -7.47
N GLU A 282 36.11 22.66 -7.07
CA GLU A 282 36.61 21.43 -7.71
C GLU A 282 36.05 21.30 -9.14
N PHE A 283 34.80 21.71 -9.38
CA PHE A 283 34.21 21.72 -10.72
C PHE A 283 35.03 22.59 -11.69
N VAL A 284 35.48 23.77 -11.27
CA VAL A 284 36.33 24.65 -12.08
C VAL A 284 37.74 24.09 -12.25
N GLU A 285 38.33 23.52 -11.19
CA GLU A 285 39.65 22.88 -11.24
C GLU A 285 39.69 21.75 -12.28
N ARG A 286 38.60 21.00 -12.40
CA ARG A 286 38.42 19.91 -13.37
C ARG A 286 38.05 20.38 -14.78
N GLY A 287 38.11 21.69 -15.06
CA GLY A 287 37.91 22.26 -16.39
C GLY A 287 36.47 22.64 -16.72
N GLY A 288 35.57 22.65 -15.73
CA GLY A 288 34.21 23.13 -15.88
C GLY A 288 34.15 24.65 -16.09
N SER A 289 33.11 25.11 -16.78
CA SER A 289 32.88 26.54 -17.04
C SER A 289 32.59 27.28 -15.73
N ASN A 290 33.28 28.40 -15.51
CA ASN A 290 33.14 29.21 -14.30
C ASN A 290 32.27 30.46 -14.51
N PHE A 291 31.08 30.48 -13.90
CA PHE A 291 30.15 31.60 -13.93
C PHE A 291 30.12 32.43 -12.64
N GLN A 292 31.11 32.26 -11.75
CA GLN A 292 31.36 33.09 -10.56
C GLN A 292 30.25 33.05 -9.48
N ASN A 293 29.50 31.96 -9.37
CA ASN A 293 28.60 31.69 -8.25
C ASN A 293 29.01 30.39 -7.52
N ASP A 294 28.29 30.08 -6.44
CA ASP A 294 28.39 28.83 -5.69
C ASP A 294 26.96 28.44 -5.27
N THR A 295 26.23 27.86 -6.22
CA THR A 295 24.80 27.56 -6.13
C THR A 295 24.59 26.13 -5.67
N ASP A 296 23.91 25.95 -4.54
CA ASP A 296 23.40 24.64 -4.11
C ASP A 296 22.05 24.39 -4.78
N TRP A 297 22.08 23.61 -5.85
CA TRP A 297 20.88 23.33 -6.63
C TRP A 297 19.85 22.47 -5.90
N TYR A 298 20.24 21.68 -4.89
CA TYR A 298 19.26 20.94 -4.08
C TYR A 298 18.48 21.89 -3.16
N ASP A 299 19.14 22.88 -2.57
CA ASP A 299 18.48 23.89 -1.73
C ASP A 299 17.46 24.71 -2.54
N GLU A 300 17.81 25.08 -3.79
CA GLU A 300 16.95 25.91 -4.65
C GLU A 300 15.61 25.24 -5.04
N ILE A 301 15.58 23.91 -5.15
CA ILE A 301 14.37 23.15 -5.51
C ILE A 301 13.67 22.50 -4.33
N SER A 302 14.28 22.51 -3.14
CA SER A 302 13.74 21.88 -1.95
C SER A 302 13.13 22.87 -0.96
N ARG A 303 12.45 22.33 0.05
CA ARG A 303 11.86 23.04 1.19
C ARG A 303 11.75 22.09 2.37
N THR A 304 11.59 22.65 3.57
CA THR A 304 11.03 21.88 4.70
C THR A 304 9.54 21.66 4.45
N GLY A 305 9.10 20.40 4.38
CA GLY A 305 7.69 20.05 4.26
C GLY A 305 6.99 20.21 5.61
N VAL A 306 5.85 20.89 5.65
CA VAL A 306 5.02 20.99 6.85
C VAL A 306 3.62 20.50 6.52
N SER A 307 3.21 19.44 7.20
CA SER A 307 1.97 18.74 6.91
C SER A 307 1.04 18.74 8.13
N HIS A 308 -0.27 18.88 7.89
CA HIS A 308 -1.29 18.94 8.93
C HIS A 308 -2.38 17.91 8.65
N VAL A 309 -2.72 17.12 9.67
CA VAL A 309 -3.74 16.09 9.58
C VAL A 309 -4.73 16.21 10.72
N HIS A 310 -6.01 16.11 10.38
CA HIS A 310 -7.13 16.19 11.30
C HIS A 310 -8.14 15.09 10.98
N ASN A 311 -8.41 14.23 11.95
CA ASN A 311 -9.44 13.19 11.92
C ASN A 311 -10.46 13.50 13.04
N LEU A 312 -11.74 13.55 12.67
CA LEU A 312 -12.85 13.71 13.59
C LEU A 312 -13.83 12.56 13.35
N SER A 313 -14.19 11.85 14.41
CA SER A 313 -15.23 10.81 14.32
C SER A 313 -16.26 10.96 15.42
N LEU A 314 -17.52 10.72 15.06
CA LEU A 314 -18.66 10.59 15.94
C LEU A 314 -19.19 9.17 15.84
N GLU A 315 -19.40 8.51 16.97
CA GLU A 315 -19.97 7.17 17.01
C GLU A 315 -20.99 7.05 18.14
N GLY A 316 -21.97 6.16 17.96
CA GLY A 316 -22.95 5.84 18.99
C GLY A 316 -24.01 4.87 18.51
N GLY A 317 -24.98 4.57 19.37
CA GLY A 317 -26.07 3.65 19.02
C GLY A 317 -27.12 3.46 20.11
N THR A 318 -28.16 2.69 19.80
CA THR A 318 -29.30 2.35 20.67
C THR A 318 -29.44 0.83 20.89
N GLY A 319 -28.39 0.05 20.60
CA GLY A 319 -28.37 -1.41 20.72
C GLY A 319 -28.97 -2.15 19.52
N LYS A 320 -29.98 -1.55 18.86
CA LYS A 320 -30.49 -2.01 17.55
C LYS A 320 -29.89 -1.24 16.39
N THR A 321 -29.53 0.01 16.60
CA THR A 321 -28.93 0.87 15.59
C THR A 321 -27.58 1.34 16.08
N ASN A 322 -26.52 1.10 15.31
CA ASN A 322 -25.18 1.60 15.59
C ASN A 322 -24.72 2.42 14.39
N TYR A 323 -24.10 3.56 14.63
CA TYR A 323 -23.58 4.42 13.58
C TYR A 323 -22.19 4.96 13.91
N ARG A 324 -21.41 5.23 12.86
CA ARG A 324 -20.15 5.97 12.92
C ARG A 324 -20.07 6.91 11.74
N VAL A 325 -19.67 8.14 11.98
CA VAL A 325 -19.41 9.16 10.97
C VAL A 325 -18.00 9.68 11.20
N SER A 326 -17.16 9.68 10.16
CA SER A 326 -15.82 10.28 10.22
C SER A 326 -15.60 11.30 9.11
N LEU A 327 -14.81 12.32 9.45
CA LEU A 327 -14.35 13.35 8.54
C LEU A 327 -12.84 13.52 8.74
N ASN A 328 -12.10 13.50 7.64
CA ASN A 328 -10.66 13.58 7.61
C ASN A 328 -10.22 14.69 6.68
N PHE A 329 -9.29 15.52 7.13
CA PHE A 329 -8.61 16.53 6.32
C PHE A 329 -7.11 16.33 6.44
N ARG A 330 -6.42 16.34 5.30
CA ARG A 330 -4.96 16.21 5.21
C ARG A 330 -4.44 17.27 4.24
N ASP A 331 -3.44 18.02 4.67
CA ASP A 331 -2.60 18.87 3.83
C ASP A 331 -1.18 18.37 3.98
N ILE A 332 -0.68 17.69 2.94
CA ILE A 332 0.62 17.02 2.94
C ILE A 332 1.56 17.74 1.98
N GLN A 333 2.70 18.19 2.50
CA GLN A 333 3.72 18.90 1.74
C GLN A 333 4.96 18.04 1.56
N GLY A 334 5.38 17.84 0.31
CA GLY A 334 6.66 17.22 0.00
C GLY A 334 7.85 18.16 0.24
N VAL A 335 9.05 17.59 0.30
CA VAL A 335 10.31 18.34 0.42
C VAL A 335 10.72 18.98 -0.89
N ALA A 336 10.30 18.46 -2.04
CA ALA A 336 10.35 19.20 -3.29
C ALA A 336 9.34 20.36 -3.26
N ARG A 337 9.71 21.51 -3.83
CA ARG A 337 8.76 22.61 -4.07
C ARG A 337 7.74 22.19 -5.14
N PHE A 338 6.52 22.72 -5.05
CA PHE A 338 5.38 22.39 -5.94
C PHE A 338 5.03 20.89 -5.98
N ASN A 339 5.17 20.24 -4.82
CA ASN A 339 4.89 18.83 -4.62
C ASN A 339 4.17 18.63 -3.28
N GLY A 340 3.04 17.93 -3.31
CA GLY A 340 2.17 17.72 -2.16
C GLY A 340 0.72 17.42 -2.57
N PHE A 341 -0.18 17.31 -1.60
CA PHE A 341 -1.60 17.17 -1.86
C PHE A 341 -2.48 17.63 -0.68
N GLU A 342 -3.68 18.08 -1.01
CA GLU A 342 -4.78 18.28 -0.07
C GLU A 342 -5.83 17.19 -0.28
N GLN A 343 -6.32 16.59 0.80
CA GLN A 343 -7.31 15.51 0.74
C GLN A 343 -8.38 15.67 1.82
N VAL A 344 -9.64 15.44 1.42
CA VAL A 344 -10.78 15.32 2.33
C VAL A 344 -11.43 13.96 2.13
N ASN A 345 -11.57 13.20 3.23
CA ASN A 345 -12.35 11.96 3.25
C ASN A 345 -13.54 12.12 4.18
N GLY A 346 -14.71 11.63 3.76
CA GLY A 346 -15.89 11.51 4.59
C GLY A 346 -16.42 10.08 4.56
N ARG A 347 -16.82 9.55 5.72
CA ARG A 347 -17.34 8.20 5.82
C ARG A 347 -18.53 8.11 6.76
N VAL A 348 -19.48 7.24 6.42
CA VAL A 348 -20.64 6.89 7.23
C VAL A 348 -20.78 5.38 7.25
N ASN A 349 -20.78 4.78 8.44
CA ASN A 349 -21.11 3.38 8.68
C ASN A 349 -22.40 3.34 9.51
N LEU A 350 -23.39 2.54 9.10
CA LEU A 350 -24.66 2.36 9.79
C LEU A 350 -25.03 0.87 9.82
N THR A 351 -25.38 0.36 10.99
CA THR A 351 -25.89 -1.00 11.16
C THR A 351 -27.22 -0.96 11.89
N GLN A 352 -28.22 -1.66 11.38
CA GLN A 352 -29.57 -1.75 11.92
C GLN A 352 -29.99 -3.22 12.08
N LYS A 353 -30.33 -3.61 13.30
CA LYS A 353 -31.05 -4.85 13.61
C LYS A 353 -32.56 -4.64 13.56
N ALA A 354 -33.28 -5.56 12.95
CA ALA A 354 -34.73 -5.54 12.78
C ALA A 354 -35.30 -6.96 12.83
N ILE A 355 -36.64 -7.07 12.87
CA ILE A 355 -37.36 -8.36 12.87
C ILE A 355 -36.87 -9.27 14.02
N ASN A 356 -37.01 -8.80 15.27
CA ASN A 356 -36.53 -9.50 16.47
C ASN A 356 -35.04 -9.91 16.35
N ASP A 357 -34.21 -8.98 15.88
CA ASP A 357 -32.77 -9.12 15.68
C ASP A 357 -32.33 -10.17 14.66
N ARG A 358 -33.27 -10.77 13.90
CA ARG A 358 -32.98 -11.73 12.83
C ARG A 358 -32.57 -11.08 11.52
N LEU A 359 -32.92 -9.81 11.29
CA LEU A 359 -32.49 -9.05 10.13
C LEU A 359 -31.42 -8.03 10.55
N THR A 360 -30.22 -8.13 9.99
CA THR A 360 -29.18 -7.10 10.12
C THR A 360 -28.97 -6.42 8.78
N VAL A 361 -29.08 -5.10 8.74
CA VAL A 361 -28.78 -4.29 7.56
C VAL A 361 -27.60 -3.38 7.87
N SER A 362 -26.53 -3.50 7.09
CA SER A 362 -25.33 -2.67 7.19
C SER A 362 -25.19 -1.81 5.93
N VAL A 363 -24.94 -0.52 6.10
CA VAL A 363 -24.72 0.45 5.03
C VAL A 363 -23.41 1.18 5.29
N ASN A 364 -22.54 1.20 4.30
CA ASN A 364 -21.29 1.94 4.36
C ASN A 364 -21.18 2.88 3.16
N LEU A 365 -20.88 4.15 3.42
CA LEU A 365 -20.68 5.19 2.41
C LEU A 365 -19.33 5.86 2.66
N ALA A 366 -18.52 6.04 1.63
CA ALA A 366 -17.24 6.72 1.69
C ALA A 366 -17.04 7.62 0.47
N ALA A 367 -16.46 8.80 0.69
CA ALA A 367 -16.14 9.74 -0.37
C ALA A 367 -14.78 10.40 -0.10
N THR A 368 -13.97 10.53 -1.16
CA THR A 368 -12.65 11.17 -1.13
C THR A 368 -12.56 12.20 -2.25
N ASN A 369 -12.00 13.37 -1.95
CA ASN A 369 -11.56 14.34 -2.95
C ASN A 369 -10.14 14.79 -2.61
N ARG A 370 -9.21 14.53 -3.53
CA ARG A 370 -7.79 14.84 -3.41
C ARG A 370 -7.37 15.76 -4.54
N ASN A 371 -6.73 16.88 -4.24
CA ASN A 371 -6.05 17.73 -5.20
C ASN A 371 -4.55 17.59 -4.97
N ALA A 372 -3.79 17.23 -6.00
CA ALA A 372 -2.36 16.96 -5.90
C ALA A 372 -1.56 17.90 -6.79
N GLU A 373 -0.44 18.38 -6.27
CA GLU A 373 0.66 18.93 -7.05
C GLU A 373 1.69 17.82 -7.20
N PHE A 374 1.83 17.27 -8.41
CA PHE A 374 2.73 16.15 -8.65
C PHE A 374 4.19 16.61 -8.69
N GLY A 375 4.45 17.82 -9.19
CA GLY A 375 5.80 18.32 -9.42
C GLY A 375 6.49 17.59 -10.58
N PHE A 376 7.82 17.64 -10.58
CA PHE A 376 8.68 17.04 -11.61
C PHE A 376 9.91 16.41 -10.95
N ASN A 377 9.91 15.08 -10.78
CA ASN A 377 11.03 14.39 -10.14
C ASN A 377 12.34 14.53 -10.93
N GLU A 378 12.26 14.81 -12.23
CA GLU A 378 13.42 15.07 -13.10
C GLU A 378 14.26 16.26 -12.61
N ALA A 379 13.67 17.21 -11.87
CA ALA A 379 14.41 18.32 -11.27
C ALA A 379 15.53 17.84 -10.32
N TRP A 380 15.34 16.71 -9.63
CA TRP A 380 16.36 16.12 -8.75
C TRP A 380 17.58 15.64 -9.53
N ARG A 381 17.37 15.04 -10.70
CA ARG A 381 18.46 14.67 -11.62
C ARG A 381 19.28 15.89 -11.98
N TYR A 382 18.59 16.93 -12.45
CA TYR A 382 19.28 18.13 -12.94
C TYR A 382 19.93 18.92 -11.81
N ALA A 383 19.36 18.96 -10.61
CA ALA A 383 20.02 19.56 -9.45
C ALA A 383 21.34 18.86 -9.11
N THR A 384 21.45 17.55 -9.37
CA THR A 384 22.69 16.80 -9.15
C THR A 384 23.79 17.18 -10.15
N ILE A 385 23.42 17.46 -11.40
CA ILE A 385 24.37 17.60 -12.53
C ILE A 385 24.50 19.03 -13.06
N PHE A 386 23.72 19.99 -12.57
CA PHE A 386 23.81 21.36 -13.05
C PHE A 386 25.08 22.02 -12.52
N ASN A 387 25.69 22.87 -13.35
CA ASN A 387 26.93 23.58 -13.05
C ASN A 387 26.79 24.38 -11.73
N PRO A 388 27.56 24.07 -10.68
CA PRO A 388 27.44 24.72 -9.38
C PRO A 388 27.91 26.17 -9.40
N THR A 389 28.62 26.61 -10.44
CA THR A 389 29.06 28.01 -10.57
C THR A 389 28.05 28.92 -11.27
N ALA A 390 27.00 28.33 -11.85
CA ALA A 390 25.98 29.05 -12.61
C ALA A 390 24.98 29.75 -11.67
N PRO A 391 24.51 30.97 -12.02
CA PRO A 391 23.42 31.60 -11.30
C PRO A 391 22.09 30.91 -11.61
N VAL A 392 21.09 31.03 -10.72
CA VAL A 392 19.74 30.51 -10.99
C VAL A 392 19.07 31.24 -12.16
N LYS A 393 19.22 32.57 -12.21
CA LYS A 393 18.64 33.46 -13.23
C LYS A 393 19.69 34.40 -13.80
N ASN A 394 19.52 34.77 -15.06
CA ASN A 394 20.25 35.84 -15.72
C ASN A 394 19.84 37.22 -15.15
N PRO A 395 20.65 38.29 -15.36
CA PRO A 395 20.30 39.64 -14.92
C PRO A 395 18.98 40.20 -15.48
N ASP A 396 18.49 39.66 -16.61
CA ASP A 396 17.20 40.04 -17.22
C ASP A 396 15.99 39.31 -16.61
N GLY A 397 16.23 38.39 -15.67
CA GLY A 397 15.21 37.61 -14.98
C GLY A 397 14.85 36.27 -15.64
N SER A 398 15.38 35.97 -16.84
CA SER A 398 15.25 34.64 -17.45
C SER A 398 16.06 33.59 -16.68
N TYR A 399 15.68 32.32 -16.75
CA TYR A 399 16.50 31.24 -16.15
C TYR A 399 17.81 31.09 -16.90
N PHE A 400 18.88 30.84 -16.15
CA PHE A 400 20.16 30.51 -16.76
C PHE A 400 20.09 29.11 -17.36
N GLU A 401 20.34 29.00 -18.66
CA GLU A 401 20.29 27.75 -19.41
C GLU A 401 21.48 27.70 -20.37
N LEU A 402 22.11 26.55 -20.49
CA LEU A 402 23.19 26.31 -21.47
C LEU A 402 22.66 25.45 -22.61
N ASP A 403 23.07 25.73 -23.85
CA ASP A 403 22.65 24.93 -25.00
C ASP A 403 23.38 23.59 -25.10
N LEU A 404 23.06 22.70 -24.17
CA LEU A 404 23.63 21.36 -24.03
C LEU A 404 22.53 20.30 -24.17
N PHE A 405 22.93 19.08 -24.55
CA PHE A 405 22.04 17.92 -24.60
C PHE A 405 21.61 17.52 -23.19
N ASP A 406 20.31 17.27 -23.02
CA ASP A 406 19.72 16.73 -21.78
C ASP A 406 20.20 17.46 -20.51
N TYR A 407 20.12 18.78 -20.56
CA TYR A 407 20.62 19.69 -19.53
C TYR A 407 19.62 20.84 -19.37
N PHE A 408 18.98 20.91 -18.20
CA PHE A 408 17.90 21.86 -17.92
C PHE A 408 18.09 22.46 -16.53
N ASN A 409 17.75 23.73 -16.36
CA ASN A 409 17.79 24.37 -15.06
C ASN A 409 16.71 23.75 -14.15
N PRO A 410 17.09 23.14 -13.01
CA PRO A 410 16.13 22.42 -12.17
C PRO A 410 15.08 23.35 -11.55
N VAL A 411 15.41 24.61 -11.30
CA VAL A 411 14.46 25.63 -10.80
C VAL A 411 13.48 26.04 -11.90
N ALA A 412 13.96 26.17 -13.14
CA ALA A 412 13.12 26.47 -14.29
C ALA A 412 12.06 25.38 -14.51
N ILE A 413 12.44 24.10 -14.37
CA ILE A 413 11.51 22.96 -14.49
C ILE A 413 10.31 23.13 -13.57
N ILE A 414 10.55 23.44 -12.29
CA ILE A 414 9.50 23.47 -11.26
C ILE A 414 8.73 24.80 -11.22
N GLU A 415 9.37 25.94 -11.55
CA GLU A 415 8.72 27.26 -11.47
C GLU A 415 8.00 27.67 -12.76
N GLN A 416 8.43 27.18 -13.93
CA GLN A 416 7.77 27.50 -15.19
C GLN A 416 6.62 26.53 -15.52
N ASN A 417 6.69 25.28 -15.09
CA ASN A 417 5.74 24.26 -15.55
C ASN A 417 4.74 23.88 -14.46
N THR A 418 3.58 23.37 -14.86
CA THR A 418 2.54 22.89 -13.94
C THR A 418 2.25 21.42 -14.20
N ASN A 419 2.15 20.62 -13.15
CA ASN A 419 1.73 19.22 -13.19
C ASN A 419 0.85 18.93 -11.97
N VAL A 420 -0.46 18.84 -12.19
CA VAL A 420 -1.45 18.74 -11.12
C VAL A 420 -2.53 17.71 -11.44
N GLY A 421 -3.14 17.16 -10.41
CA GLY A 421 -4.20 16.16 -10.51
C GLY A 421 -5.35 16.42 -9.55
N ARG A 422 -6.52 15.94 -9.92
CA ARG A 422 -7.69 15.89 -9.04
C ARG A 422 -8.33 14.52 -9.12
N LEU A 423 -8.31 13.83 -7.99
CA LEU A 423 -8.93 12.53 -7.81
C LEU A 423 -10.19 12.66 -6.97
N LYS A 424 -11.29 12.06 -7.45
CA LYS A 424 -12.52 11.88 -6.69
C LYS A 424 -12.87 10.40 -6.63
N ARG A 425 -13.22 9.92 -5.44
CA ARG A 425 -13.72 8.56 -5.26
C ARG A 425 -15.00 8.58 -4.45
N LEU A 426 -15.96 7.76 -4.85
CA LEU A 426 -17.20 7.50 -4.15
C LEU A 426 -17.38 5.99 -4.05
N SER A 427 -17.70 5.50 -2.86
CA SER A 427 -18.01 4.10 -2.62
C SER A 427 -19.24 4.01 -1.73
N GLY A 428 -20.16 3.14 -2.11
CA GLY A 428 -21.34 2.82 -1.32
C GLY A 428 -21.61 1.33 -1.37
N ASN A 429 -21.90 0.74 -0.21
CA ASN A 429 -22.34 -0.64 -0.12
C ASN A 429 -23.47 -0.84 0.88
N ILE A 430 -24.27 -1.86 0.63
CA ILE A 430 -25.34 -2.32 1.49
C ILE A 430 -25.24 -3.84 1.62
N ARG A 431 -25.36 -4.33 2.85
CA ARG A 431 -25.48 -5.75 3.20
C ARG A 431 -26.76 -5.96 3.98
N ALA A 432 -27.56 -6.95 3.61
CA ALA A 432 -28.74 -7.37 4.35
C ALA A 432 -28.64 -8.86 4.67
N GLU A 433 -28.67 -9.20 5.94
CA GLU A 433 -28.48 -10.56 6.47
C GLU A 433 -29.71 -10.97 7.25
N TYR A 434 -30.33 -12.07 6.84
CA TYR A 434 -31.54 -12.58 7.48
C TYR A 434 -31.32 -14.00 7.99
N GLU A 435 -31.45 -14.18 9.29
CA GLU A 435 -31.47 -15.49 9.93
C GLU A 435 -32.84 -16.15 9.69
N LEU A 436 -32.87 -17.05 8.71
CA LEU A 436 -34.08 -17.77 8.28
C LEU A 436 -34.55 -18.74 9.37
N LEU A 437 -33.59 -19.45 9.96
CA LEU A 437 -33.72 -20.41 11.04
C LEU A 437 -32.44 -20.29 11.87
N ASP A 438 -32.47 -20.69 13.14
CA ASP A 438 -31.29 -20.66 14.00
C ASP A 438 -30.11 -21.34 13.29
N GLY A 439 -28.99 -20.63 13.11
CA GLY A 439 -27.81 -21.13 12.40
C GLY A 439 -27.92 -21.21 10.87
N LEU A 440 -28.98 -20.70 10.23
CA LEU A 440 -29.09 -20.58 8.76
C LEU A 440 -29.34 -19.12 8.36
N THR A 441 -28.33 -18.49 7.78
CA THR A 441 -28.37 -17.07 7.38
C THR A 441 -28.32 -16.93 5.88
N ALA A 442 -29.23 -16.12 5.31
CA ALA A 442 -29.15 -15.65 3.92
C ALA A 442 -28.64 -14.21 3.91
N SER A 443 -27.68 -13.89 3.04
CA SER A 443 -27.06 -12.57 2.94
C SER A 443 -27.11 -12.07 1.50
N VAL A 444 -27.51 -10.81 1.31
CA VAL A 444 -27.47 -10.09 0.04
C VAL A 444 -26.54 -8.90 0.22
N PHE A 445 -25.59 -8.74 -0.71
CA PHE A 445 -24.63 -7.65 -0.73
C PHE A 445 -24.64 -6.95 -2.09
N TYR A 446 -24.64 -5.63 -2.07
CA TYR A 446 -24.48 -4.81 -3.26
C TYR A 446 -23.52 -3.66 -2.96
N SER A 447 -22.58 -3.40 -3.86
CA SER A 447 -21.67 -2.27 -3.77
C SER A 447 -21.42 -1.62 -5.12
N GLN A 448 -21.23 -0.32 -5.11
CA GLN A 448 -20.84 0.47 -6.28
C GLN A 448 -19.71 1.43 -5.89
N GLN A 449 -18.66 1.45 -6.71
CA GLN A 449 -17.56 2.40 -6.60
C GLN A 449 -17.44 3.19 -7.90
N GLN A 450 -17.14 4.48 -7.77
CA GLN A 450 -16.81 5.37 -8.87
C GLN A 450 -15.52 6.14 -8.54
N GLU A 451 -14.62 6.18 -9.50
CA GLU A 451 -13.37 6.94 -9.46
C GLU A 451 -13.33 7.86 -10.67
N SER A 452 -12.92 9.10 -10.46
CA SER A 452 -12.71 10.09 -11.51
C SER A 452 -11.38 10.78 -11.26
N ASP A 453 -10.47 10.67 -12.21
CA ASP A 453 -9.18 11.37 -12.23
C ASP A 453 -9.17 12.42 -13.33
N LEU A 454 -8.66 13.60 -13.01
CA LEU A 454 -8.48 14.71 -13.92
C LEU A 454 -7.09 15.30 -13.70
N THR A 455 -6.17 15.03 -14.62
CA THR A 455 -4.82 15.58 -14.58
C THR A 455 -4.61 16.66 -15.64
N GLY A 456 -3.68 17.56 -15.35
CA GLY A 456 -3.33 18.68 -16.22
C GLY A 456 -1.85 18.97 -16.12
N GLN A 457 -1.21 19.02 -17.28
CA GLN A 457 0.17 19.45 -17.42
C GLN A 457 0.25 20.64 -18.35
N TYR A 458 1.06 21.62 -17.98
CA TYR A 458 1.39 22.74 -18.85
C TYR A 458 2.87 23.03 -18.81
N TYR A 459 3.47 23.06 -20.00
CA TYR A 459 4.85 23.46 -20.22
C TYR A 459 4.83 24.79 -20.96
N ARG A 460 5.39 25.85 -20.35
CA ARG A 460 5.31 27.20 -20.90
C ARG A 460 6.11 27.34 -22.19
N SER A 461 5.73 28.30 -23.03
CA SER A 461 6.43 28.62 -24.27
C SER A 461 7.89 29.05 -24.07
N ASP A 462 8.21 29.61 -22.90
CA ASP A 462 9.55 30.04 -22.50
C ASP A 462 10.31 29.01 -21.64
N ALA A 463 9.75 27.82 -21.43
CA ALA A 463 10.41 26.74 -20.68
C ALA A 463 11.21 25.83 -21.63
N ARG A 464 12.55 25.76 -21.45
CA ARG A 464 13.42 24.85 -22.21
C ARG A 464 12.95 23.39 -22.09
N PHE A 465 12.51 23.01 -20.89
CA PHE A 465 11.96 21.70 -20.59
C PHE A 465 10.58 21.51 -21.25
N ARG A 466 10.51 20.72 -22.33
CA ARG A 466 9.32 20.32 -23.12
C ARG A 466 8.56 21.45 -23.84
N GLY A 467 8.52 22.66 -23.30
CA GLY A 467 7.62 23.74 -23.73
C GLY A 467 8.10 24.54 -24.95
N GLN A 468 9.36 24.99 -24.96
CA GLN A 468 9.94 25.86 -26.00
C GLN A 468 9.83 25.23 -27.41
N GLY A 469 10.09 23.92 -27.53
CA GLY A 469 9.98 23.19 -28.79
C GLY A 469 8.56 23.11 -29.37
N ARG A 470 7.55 23.42 -28.56
CA ARG A 470 6.13 23.41 -28.95
C ARG A 470 5.48 24.80 -28.88
N ASN A 471 6.22 25.84 -28.50
CA ASN A 471 5.69 27.18 -28.20
C ASN A 471 4.51 27.10 -27.21
N GLY A 472 4.75 26.39 -26.10
CA GLY A 472 3.75 26.04 -25.10
C GLY A 472 3.09 24.70 -25.40
N LEU A 473 2.96 23.83 -24.41
CA LEU A 473 2.38 22.50 -24.54
C LEU A 473 1.47 22.21 -23.36
N ALA A 474 0.21 21.85 -23.65
CA ALA A 474 -0.75 21.42 -22.66
C ALA A 474 -1.14 19.96 -22.87
N ARG A 475 -1.25 19.22 -21.78
CA ARG A 475 -1.87 17.89 -21.74
C ARG A 475 -3.01 17.91 -20.73
N ARG A 476 -4.14 17.34 -21.13
CA ARG A 476 -5.32 17.17 -20.28
C ARG A 476 -5.80 15.74 -20.39
N PHE A 477 -5.90 15.07 -19.26
CA PHE A 477 -6.34 13.69 -19.19
C PHE A 477 -7.49 13.59 -18.18
N SER A 478 -8.56 12.92 -18.58
CA SER A 478 -9.69 12.60 -17.71
C SER A 478 -9.95 11.10 -17.81
N GLU A 479 -10.13 10.44 -16.68
CA GLU A 479 -10.39 9.02 -16.61
C GLU A 479 -11.48 8.75 -15.59
N ASP A 480 -12.45 7.90 -15.95
CA ASP A 480 -13.46 7.42 -15.02
C ASP A 480 -13.44 5.90 -14.97
N ARG A 481 -13.47 5.36 -13.75
CA ARG A 481 -13.58 3.92 -13.47
C ARG A 481 -14.81 3.64 -12.64
N SER A 482 -15.50 2.55 -12.92
CA SER A 482 -16.63 2.06 -12.12
C SER A 482 -16.46 0.59 -11.76
N ASN A 483 -16.87 0.21 -10.57
CA ASN A 483 -16.88 -1.18 -10.10
C ASN A 483 -18.19 -1.46 -9.38
N GLU A 484 -18.98 -2.36 -9.92
CA GLU A 484 -20.25 -2.81 -9.36
C GLU A 484 -20.14 -4.27 -8.97
N LEU A 485 -20.58 -4.61 -7.76
CA LEU A 485 -20.52 -5.97 -7.22
C LEU A 485 -21.85 -6.31 -6.56
N PHE A 486 -22.41 -7.44 -6.94
CA PHE A 486 -23.63 -8.00 -6.37
C PHE A 486 -23.39 -9.45 -5.96
N GLU A 487 -23.76 -9.78 -4.72
CA GLU A 487 -23.56 -11.13 -4.18
C GLU A 487 -24.77 -11.59 -3.37
N VAL A 488 -25.05 -12.89 -3.48
CA VAL A 488 -26.06 -13.57 -2.66
C VAL A 488 -25.42 -14.82 -2.10
N THR A 489 -25.49 -14.98 -0.78
CA THR A 489 -24.91 -16.12 -0.08
C THR A 489 -25.88 -16.73 0.93
N GLY A 490 -25.69 -18.02 1.21
CA GLY A 490 -26.34 -18.74 2.29
C GLY A 490 -25.29 -19.43 3.15
N THR A 491 -25.40 -19.27 4.46
CA THR A 491 -24.48 -19.87 5.45
C THR A 491 -25.26 -20.70 6.45
N LEU A 492 -24.87 -21.96 6.59
CA LEU A 492 -25.32 -22.87 7.63
C LEU A 492 -24.19 -23.03 8.66
N ASP A 493 -24.47 -22.77 9.93
CA ASP A 493 -23.59 -22.97 11.08
C ASP A 493 -24.31 -23.89 12.07
N ARG A 494 -23.74 -25.07 12.31
CA ARG A 494 -24.35 -26.15 13.10
C ARG A 494 -23.33 -26.74 14.06
N ASP A 495 -23.66 -26.65 15.33
CA ASP A 495 -23.05 -27.45 16.38
C ASP A 495 -23.77 -28.80 16.51
N LEU A 496 -23.03 -29.89 16.32
CA LEU A 496 -23.49 -31.28 16.40
C LEU A 496 -22.76 -32.03 17.54
N GLY A 497 -22.48 -31.35 18.65
CA GLY A 497 -21.76 -31.89 19.80
C GLY A 497 -20.26 -31.71 19.61
N ASN A 498 -19.52 -32.80 19.41
CA ASN A 498 -18.07 -32.70 19.19
C ASN A 498 -17.71 -32.24 17.76
N LEU A 499 -18.70 -31.96 16.91
CA LEU A 499 -18.48 -31.52 15.53
C LEU A 499 -19.20 -30.20 15.29
N ASN A 500 -18.45 -29.13 15.03
CA ASN A 500 -18.99 -27.91 14.43
C ASN A 500 -18.84 -27.98 12.90
N LEU A 501 -19.94 -27.72 12.20
CA LEU A 501 -20.05 -27.71 10.74
C LEU A 501 -20.48 -26.33 10.27
N LYS A 502 -19.66 -25.70 9.42
CA LYS A 502 -19.99 -24.45 8.75
C LYS A 502 -19.97 -24.62 7.24
N VAL A 503 -21.08 -24.35 6.57
CA VAL A 503 -21.23 -24.47 5.11
C VAL A 503 -21.69 -23.14 4.53
N LEU A 504 -20.97 -22.65 3.53
CA LEU A 504 -21.28 -21.43 2.78
C LEU A 504 -21.48 -21.79 1.31
N GLY A 505 -22.48 -21.19 0.67
CA GLY A 505 -22.66 -21.21 -0.78
C GLY A 505 -23.10 -19.85 -1.30
N GLY A 506 -22.69 -19.48 -2.52
CA GLY A 506 -23.01 -18.16 -3.06
C GLY A 506 -22.85 -17.99 -4.56
N TYR A 507 -23.41 -16.87 -5.02
CA TYR A 507 -23.29 -16.31 -6.36
C TYR A 507 -22.71 -14.91 -6.27
N SER A 508 -21.79 -14.56 -7.17
CA SER A 508 -21.20 -13.22 -7.25
C SER A 508 -21.11 -12.76 -8.70
N TRP A 509 -21.55 -11.52 -8.95
CA TRP A 509 -21.51 -10.82 -10.23
C TRP A 509 -20.77 -9.51 -10.03
N GLN A 510 -19.78 -9.24 -10.88
CA GLN A 510 -19.01 -8.00 -10.86
C GLN A 510 -18.90 -7.41 -12.26
N GLU A 511 -19.06 -6.10 -12.37
CA GLU A 511 -18.86 -5.33 -13.60
C GLU A 511 -17.85 -4.21 -13.37
N LEU A 512 -16.85 -4.14 -14.25
CA LEU A 512 -15.76 -3.18 -14.23
C LEU A 512 -15.87 -2.30 -15.47
N GLY A 513 -16.02 -0.99 -15.30
CA GLY A 513 -16.08 -0.02 -16.37
C GLY A 513 -14.86 0.88 -16.37
N PHE A 514 -14.38 1.23 -17.56
CA PHE A 514 -13.29 2.17 -17.78
C PHE A 514 -13.64 3.09 -18.94
N GLN A 515 -13.40 4.39 -18.79
CA GLN A 515 -13.40 5.33 -19.90
C GLN A 515 -12.34 6.42 -19.68
N ASN A 516 -11.78 6.93 -20.76
CA ASN A 516 -10.87 8.07 -20.68
C ASN A 516 -11.03 9.04 -21.86
N LEU A 517 -10.46 10.23 -21.67
CA LEU A 517 -10.29 11.27 -22.66
C LEU A 517 -8.90 11.88 -22.47
N PHE A 518 -8.12 11.96 -23.53
CA PHE A 518 -6.82 12.62 -23.56
C PHE A 518 -6.80 13.69 -24.64
N VAL A 519 -6.27 14.86 -24.32
CA VAL A 519 -5.99 15.91 -25.29
C VAL A 519 -4.59 16.48 -25.03
N GLU A 520 -3.78 16.53 -26.07
CA GLU A 520 -2.52 17.27 -26.12
C GLU A 520 -2.58 18.31 -27.24
N ALA A 521 -2.25 19.55 -26.93
CA ALA A 521 -2.16 20.62 -27.90
C ALA A 521 -1.02 21.57 -27.53
N GLY A 522 -0.36 22.14 -28.54
CA GLY A 522 0.67 23.14 -28.35
C GLY A 522 0.46 24.41 -29.19
N ASN A 523 1.52 25.20 -29.26
CA ASN A 523 1.58 26.47 -29.97
C ASN A 523 0.53 27.47 -29.47
N PHE A 524 0.65 27.81 -28.19
CA PHE A 524 -0.25 28.72 -27.50
C PHE A 524 0.02 30.18 -27.88
N ILE A 525 -1.05 30.96 -28.00
CA ILE A 525 -0.97 32.42 -28.21
C ILE A 525 -0.55 33.13 -26.90
N SER A 526 -0.91 32.54 -25.75
CA SER A 526 -0.60 33.05 -24.41
C SER A 526 -0.49 31.90 -23.42
N ASP A 527 0.51 31.97 -22.54
CA ASP A 527 0.74 30.98 -21.48
C ASP A 527 -0.21 31.11 -20.27
N GLU A 528 -0.91 32.25 -20.14
CA GLU A 528 -1.67 32.62 -18.94
C GLU A 528 -2.77 31.61 -18.57
N PHE A 529 -3.34 30.93 -19.57
CA PHE A 529 -4.44 30.00 -19.36
C PHE A 529 -3.98 28.54 -19.17
N GLY A 530 -2.75 28.23 -19.58
CA GLY A 530 -2.22 26.87 -19.61
C GLY A 530 -3.18 25.83 -20.22
N PHE A 531 -3.29 24.67 -19.56
CA PHE A 531 -4.21 23.60 -19.96
C PHE A 531 -5.71 23.92 -19.75
N ASN A 532 -6.07 25.06 -19.15
CA ASN A 532 -7.47 25.41 -18.87
C ASN A 532 -8.20 26.02 -20.08
N ALA A 533 -7.48 26.44 -21.12
CA ALA A 533 -8.06 26.99 -22.35
C ALA A 533 -7.41 26.38 -23.60
N LEU A 534 -7.55 25.07 -23.78
CA LEU A 534 -6.98 24.37 -24.95
C LEU A 534 -7.40 24.99 -26.29
N ASN A 535 -8.58 25.62 -26.36
CA ASN A 535 -9.07 26.28 -27.58
C ASN A 535 -8.19 27.44 -28.09
N VAL A 536 -7.29 27.98 -27.26
CA VAL A 536 -6.33 29.02 -27.70
C VAL A 536 -5.03 28.44 -28.29
N ALA A 537 -4.85 27.13 -28.22
CA ALA A 537 -3.75 26.42 -28.86
C ALA A 537 -3.97 26.38 -30.38
N LEU A 538 -3.00 26.87 -31.15
CA LEU A 538 -3.09 26.94 -32.61
C LEU A 538 -3.03 25.55 -33.26
N ASP A 539 -2.58 24.53 -32.54
CA ASP A 539 -2.58 23.15 -33.02
C ASP A 539 -4.00 22.61 -33.30
N ILE A 540 -5.01 23.06 -32.54
CA ILE A 540 -6.40 22.61 -32.73
C ILE A 540 -6.95 23.00 -34.10
N PRO A 541 -7.01 24.30 -34.49
CA PRO A 541 -7.51 24.68 -35.81
C PRO A 541 -6.61 24.20 -36.97
N ARG A 542 -5.36 23.79 -36.68
CA ARG A 542 -4.43 23.23 -37.67
C ARG A 542 -4.48 21.71 -37.79
N GLY A 543 -5.27 21.03 -36.95
CA GLY A 543 -5.35 19.56 -36.94
C GLY A 543 -4.08 18.87 -36.45
N LEU A 544 -3.26 19.56 -35.64
CA LEU A 544 -2.00 19.06 -35.06
C LEU A 544 -2.16 18.62 -33.60
N ALA A 545 -3.31 18.89 -32.97
CA ALA A 545 -3.61 18.40 -31.63
C ALA A 545 -3.83 16.89 -31.62
N VAL A 546 -3.37 16.22 -30.56
CA VAL A 546 -3.66 14.82 -30.30
C VAL A 546 -4.91 14.77 -29.44
N ALA A 547 -5.90 13.99 -29.85
CA ALA A 547 -7.10 13.71 -29.08
C ALA A 547 -7.41 12.22 -29.14
N ASP A 548 -7.65 11.61 -27.99
CA ASP A 548 -7.98 10.19 -27.84
C ASP A 548 -9.11 10.00 -26.84
N SER A 549 -9.92 8.95 -27.03
CA SER A 549 -10.92 8.55 -26.06
C SER A 549 -11.18 7.05 -26.15
N ARG A 550 -11.30 6.40 -25.00
CA ARG A 550 -11.52 4.95 -24.91
C ARG A 550 -12.68 4.64 -23.96
N ARG A 551 -13.36 3.52 -24.22
CA ARG A 551 -14.30 2.89 -23.28
C ARG A 551 -14.12 1.38 -23.29
N GLU A 552 -14.12 0.78 -22.12
CA GLU A 552 -14.05 -0.66 -21.93
C GLU A 552 -14.97 -1.12 -20.80
N GLU A 553 -15.31 -2.41 -20.85
CA GLU A 553 -16.11 -3.08 -19.84
C GLU A 553 -15.58 -4.51 -19.66
N ALA A 554 -15.57 -4.99 -18.43
CA ALA A 554 -15.31 -6.38 -18.10
C ALA A 554 -16.33 -6.90 -17.10
N ARG A 555 -16.69 -8.16 -17.23
CA ARG A 555 -17.65 -8.82 -16.34
C ARG A 555 -17.07 -10.12 -15.80
N LEU A 556 -17.26 -10.34 -14.50
CA LEU A 556 -16.97 -11.58 -13.80
C LEU A 556 -18.26 -12.14 -13.20
N ILE A 557 -18.49 -13.44 -13.39
CA ILE A 557 -19.61 -14.17 -12.81
C ILE A 557 -19.06 -15.39 -12.10
N SER A 558 -19.54 -15.69 -10.91
CA SER A 558 -19.01 -16.81 -10.14
C SER A 558 -20.05 -17.51 -9.28
N PHE A 559 -19.84 -18.80 -9.08
CA PHE A 559 -20.53 -19.64 -8.12
C PHE A 559 -19.49 -20.25 -7.20
N PHE A 560 -19.70 -20.19 -5.90
CA PHE A 560 -18.71 -20.66 -4.93
C PHE A 560 -19.36 -21.33 -3.72
N GLY A 561 -18.58 -22.18 -3.07
CA GLY A 561 -18.96 -22.78 -1.80
C GLY A 561 -17.74 -23.13 -0.96
N ARG A 562 -17.96 -23.21 0.35
CA ARG A 562 -16.94 -23.57 1.35
C ARG A 562 -17.56 -24.41 2.46
N VAL A 563 -16.81 -25.39 2.94
CA VAL A 563 -17.16 -26.20 4.11
C VAL A 563 -16.00 -26.10 5.10
N ASN A 564 -16.30 -25.84 6.37
CA ASN A 564 -15.38 -25.98 7.49
C ASN A 564 -15.92 -27.01 8.47
N LEU A 565 -15.01 -27.81 9.02
CA LEU A 565 -15.27 -28.79 10.07
C LEU A 565 -14.30 -28.53 11.21
N ASN A 566 -14.83 -28.45 12.43
CA ASN A 566 -14.06 -28.49 13.66
C ASN A 566 -14.53 -29.72 14.45
N TYR A 567 -13.64 -30.69 14.67
CA TYR A 567 -13.90 -31.84 15.51
C TYR A 567 -13.10 -31.73 16.82
N ASP A 568 -13.84 -31.56 17.91
CA ASP A 568 -13.35 -31.59 19.30
C ASP A 568 -12.21 -30.59 19.58
N ASP A 569 -12.21 -29.44 18.89
CA ASP A 569 -11.15 -28.42 18.93
C ASP A 569 -9.73 -28.99 18.67
N THR A 570 -9.66 -30.17 18.04
CA THR A 570 -8.43 -30.93 17.82
C THR A 570 -8.12 -31.08 16.35
N TYR A 571 -9.15 -31.35 15.53
CA TYR A 571 -9.00 -31.53 14.10
C TYR A 571 -9.84 -30.50 13.36
N PHE A 572 -9.19 -29.76 12.47
CA PHE A 572 -9.81 -28.73 11.67
C PHE A 572 -9.65 -29.08 10.19
N PHE A 573 -10.70 -28.90 9.42
CA PHE A 573 -10.67 -29.10 7.97
C PHE A 573 -11.45 -28.00 7.26
N SER A 574 -10.90 -27.49 6.16
CA SER A 574 -11.58 -26.55 5.27
C SER A 574 -11.44 -27.01 3.83
N ALA A 575 -12.52 -26.86 3.05
CA ALA A 575 -12.49 -27.05 1.61
C ALA A 575 -13.35 -26.00 0.93
N SER A 576 -12.90 -25.50 -0.24
CA SER A 576 -13.69 -24.59 -1.06
C SER A 576 -13.55 -24.86 -2.54
N LEU A 577 -14.59 -24.51 -3.28
CA LEU A 577 -14.64 -24.60 -4.74
C LEU A 577 -15.34 -23.34 -5.28
N ARG A 578 -14.77 -22.77 -6.33
CA ARG A 578 -15.29 -21.62 -7.07
C ARG A 578 -15.21 -21.90 -8.56
N ARG A 579 -16.32 -21.71 -9.26
CA ARG A 579 -16.38 -21.71 -10.72
C ARG A 579 -16.67 -20.29 -11.19
N GLU A 580 -15.77 -19.72 -11.98
CA GLU A 580 -15.79 -18.31 -12.35
C GLU A 580 -15.65 -18.11 -13.86
N GLY A 581 -16.42 -17.18 -14.41
CA GLY A 581 -16.46 -16.81 -15.81
C GLY A 581 -16.03 -15.36 -16.03
N SER A 582 -15.14 -15.10 -17.00
CA SER A 582 -14.69 -13.74 -17.37
C SER A 582 -15.00 -13.40 -18.82
N SER A 583 -15.45 -12.17 -19.07
CA SER A 583 -15.65 -11.64 -20.42
C SER A 583 -14.35 -11.30 -21.15
N LYS A 584 -13.19 -11.32 -20.47
CA LYS A 584 -11.88 -11.02 -21.07
C LYS A 584 -11.35 -12.14 -21.97
N PHE A 585 -11.93 -13.34 -21.91
CA PHE A 585 -11.49 -14.50 -22.68
C PHE A 585 -12.44 -14.86 -23.83
N GLY A 586 -11.90 -15.65 -24.77
CA GLY A 586 -12.67 -16.23 -25.86
C GLY A 586 -13.77 -17.19 -25.35
N PRO A 587 -14.87 -17.38 -26.11
CA PRO A 587 -16.05 -18.15 -25.68
C PRO A 587 -15.77 -19.53 -25.08
N GLU A 588 -14.75 -20.24 -25.58
CA GLU A 588 -14.39 -21.60 -25.15
C GLU A 588 -13.60 -21.64 -23.83
N ASN A 589 -12.89 -20.55 -23.47
CA ASN A 589 -12.00 -20.50 -22.30
C ASN A 589 -12.51 -19.57 -21.19
N ARG A 590 -13.78 -19.11 -21.28
CA ARG A 590 -14.32 -18.12 -20.33
C ARG A 590 -14.40 -18.58 -18.89
N TRP A 591 -14.48 -19.89 -18.63
CA TRP A 591 -14.76 -20.44 -17.30
C TRP A 591 -13.54 -21.16 -16.72
N GLY A 592 -13.13 -20.79 -15.50
CA GLY A 592 -12.09 -21.45 -14.70
C GLY A 592 -12.66 -22.09 -13.44
N ASN A 593 -11.96 -23.08 -12.89
CA ASN A 593 -12.31 -23.72 -11.61
C ASN A 593 -11.16 -23.55 -10.61
N PHE A 594 -11.47 -22.97 -9.46
CA PHE A 594 -10.50 -22.66 -8.41
C PHE A 594 -10.94 -23.39 -7.15
N TRP A 595 -10.05 -24.17 -6.55
CA TRP A 595 -10.37 -25.01 -5.40
C TRP A 595 -9.27 -24.92 -4.36
N ALA A 596 -9.62 -25.21 -3.11
CA ALA A 596 -8.69 -25.26 -2.01
C ALA A 596 -9.10 -26.30 -0.98
N ALA A 597 -8.11 -26.86 -0.30
CA ALA A 597 -8.30 -27.73 0.86
C ALA A 597 -7.20 -27.48 1.88
N SER A 598 -7.55 -27.46 3.16
CA SER A 598 -6.60 -27.30 4.26
C SER A 598 -7.04 -28.10 5.48
N GLY A 599 -6.05 -28.50 6.27
CA GLY A 599 -6.25 -29.26 7.50
C GLY A 599 -5.33 -28.77 8.60
N GLY A 600 -5.77 -28.88 9.85
CA GLY A 600 -4.98 -28.54 11.02
C GLY A 600 -5.23 -29.52 12.15
N VAL A 601 -4.19 -29.80 12.93
CA VAL A 601 -4.25 -30.66 14.11
C VAL A 601 -3.55 -30.00 15.29
N THR A 602 -4.25 -29.91 16.42
CA THR A 602 -3.69 -29.44 17.69
C THR A 602 -2.97 -30.60 18.38
N LEU A 603 -1.64 -30.63 18.29
CA LEU A 603 -0.79 -31.70 18.81
C LEU A 603 -0.73 -31.72 20.35
N SER A 604 -0.87 -30.56 21.00
CA SER A 604 -0.92 -30.43 22.46
C SER A 604 -2.13 -31.16 23.09
N ASN A 605 -3.18 -31.46 22.32
CA ASN A 605 -4.31 -32.25 22.80
C ASN A 605 -3.97 -33.75 22.96
N PHE A 606 -2.89 -34.23 22.34
CA PHE A 606 -2.46 -35.65 22.41
C PHE A 606 -1.31 -35.88 23.38
N PHE A 607 -0.46 -34.87 23.55
CA PHE A 607 0.77 -34.97 24.33
C PHE A 607 0.90 -33.76 25.26
N ASP A 608 1.00 -34.03 26.55
CA ASP A 608 1.42 -33.03 27.53
C ASP A 608 2.95 -32.89 27.46
N ILE A 609 3.41 -31.77 26.92
CA ILE A 609 4.83 -31.45 26.78
C ILE A 609 5.12 -30.26 27.69
N SER A 610 5.93 -30.49 28.73
CA SER A 610 6.27 -29.43 29.69
C SER A 610 6.85 -28.19 29.00
N GLY A 611 6.24 -27.03 29.26
CA GLY A 611 6.62 -25.75 28.68
C GLY A 611 6.01 -25.45 27.29
N VAL A 612 5.17 -26.33 26.75
CA VAL A 612 4.39 -26.15 25.53
C VAL A 612 2.91 -26.01 25.87
N ASP A 613 2.35 -24.83 25.68
CA ASP A 613 0.94 -24.54 25.98
C ASP A 613 0.03 -24.92 24.82
N ASN A 614 0.48 -24.61 23.60
CA ASN A 614 -0.23 -24.96 22.38
C ASN A 614 0.75 -25.30 21.25
N LEU A 615 0.46 -26.35 20.50
CA LEU A 615 1.21 -26.72 19.32
C LEU A 615 0.25 -27.19 18.24
N LYS A 616 0.21 -26.48 17.11
CA LYS A 616 -0.70 -26.78 16.01
C LYS A 616 0.07 -26.95 14.72
N LEU A 617 -0.13 -28.09 14.06
CA LEU A 617 0.38 -28.33 12.71
C LEU A 617 -0.75 -28.07 11.71
N ARG A 618 -0.47 -27.32 10.64
CA ARG A 618 -1.41 -27.03 9.56
C ARG A 618 -0.78 -27.22 8.20
N ALA A 619 -1.59 -27.65 7.24
CA ALA A 619 -1.20 -27.75 5.84
C ALA A 619 -2.37 -27.38 4.94
N GLY A 620 -2.08 -26.69 3.83
CA GLY A 620 -3.07 -26.24 2.87
C GLY A 620 -2.56 -26.30 1.44
N ILE A 621 -3.48 -26.55 0.51
CA ILE A 621 -3.26 -26.45 -0.93
C ILE A 621 -4.39 -25.62 -1.55
N GLY A 622 -4.07 -24.75 -2.50
CA GLY A 622 -5.06 -23.97 -3.22
C GLY A 622 -4.65 -23.63 -4.65
N VAL A 623 -5.61 -23.66 -5.55
CA VAL A 623 -5.49 -23.20 -6.93
C VAL A 623 -6.26 -21.88 -7.07
N THR A 624 -5.56 -20.86 -7.53
CA THR A 624 -6.09 -19.53 -7.85
C THR A 624 -5.81 -19.22 -9.32
N GLY A 625 -6.41 -18.17 -9.86
CA GLY A 625 -6.17 -17.77 -11.25
C GLY A 625 -5.85 -16.31 -11.39
N ASN A 626 -5.58 -15.89 -12.63
CA ASN A 626 -5.38 -14.48 -12.98
C ASN A 626 -5.95 -14.19 -14.38
N THR A 627 -6.27 -12.92 -14.64
CA THR A 627 -6.82 -12.46 -15.93
C THR A 627 -5.90 -11.49 -16.65
N PRO A 628 -6.00 -11.37 -17.99
CA PRO A 628 -5.37 -10.30 -18.73
C PRO A 628 -5.74 -8.94 -18.16
N VAL A 629 -4.77 -8.02 -18.14
CA VAL A 629 -4.97 -6.64 -17.69
C VAL A 629 -5.93 -5.93 -18.66
N GLN A 630 -5.61 -5.97 -19.95
CA GLN A 630 -6.38 -5.32 -21.00
C GLN A 630 -7.60 -6.16 -21.40
N ASN A 631 -8.70 -5.47 -21.73
CA ASN A 631 -9.91 -6.14 -22.22
C ASN A 631 -9.80 -6.42 -23.72
N TYR A 632 -10.57 -7.41 -24.17
CA TYR A 632 -10.74 -7.73 -25.59
C TYR A 632 -9.49 -8.23 -26.34
N GLU A 633 -8.42 -8.62 -25.63
CA GLU A 633 -7.18 -9.13 -26.25
C GLU A 633 -7.36 -10.42 -27.06
N TYR A 634 -8.44 -11.18 -26.81
CA TYR A 634 -8.77 -12.36 -27.62
C TYR A 634 -9.31 -12.01 -29.02
N LEU A 635 -9.78 -10.78 -29.25
CA LEU A 635 -10.38 -10.32 -30.51
C LEU A 635 -9.33 -9.74 -31.46
N GLN A 636 -9.58 -9.87 -32.77
CA GLN A 636 -8.95 -8.99 -33.75
C GLN A 636 -9.62 -7.62 -33.65
N ARG A 637 -8.90 -6.64 -33.10
CA ARG A 637 -9.38 -5.26 -32.98
C ARG A 637 -9.18 -4.52 -34.30
N LEU A 638 -10.06 -3.56 -34.57
CA LEU A 638 -9.89 -2.59 -35.64
C LEU A 638 -9.39 -1.27 -35.05
N GLY A 639 -8.45 -0.62 -35.73
CA GLY A 639 -7.88 0.65 -35.30
C GLY A 639 -7.72 1.63 -36.46
N LYS A 640 -7.51 2.90 -36.09
CA LYS A 640 -7.15 3.97 -37.03
C LYS A 640 -5.74 3.72 -37.57
N GLY A 641 -5.62 3.60 -38.88
CA GLY A 641 -4.35 3.55 -39.59
C GLY A 641 -3.87 4.95 -40.01
N SER A 642 -2.87 4.99 -40.89
CA SER A 642 -2.37 6.25 -41.45
C SER A 642 -3.45 6.99 -42.25
N ASN A 643 -3.34 8.32 -42.30
CA ASN A 643 -4.19 9.13 -43.15
C ASN A 643 -3.81 8.92 -44.62
N PHE A 644 -4.80 8.86 -45.51
CA PHE A 644 -4.60 8.83 -46.96
C PHE A 644 -5.44 9.92 -47.62
N PHE A 645 -4.99 10.38 -48.79
CA PHE A 645 -5.67 11.45 -49.51
C PHE A 645 -6.87 10.88 -50.29
N PHE A 646 -8.07 11.37 -49.99
CA PHE A 646 -9.31 10.93 -50.59
C PHE A 646 -10.29 12.11 -50.76
N ASN A 647 -10.78 12.33 -51.99
CA ASN A 647 -11.74 13.38 -52.32
C ASN A 647 -11.38 14.80 -51.87
N GLY A 648 -10.09 15.15 -51.88
CA GLY A 648 -9.62 16.49 -51.53
C GLY A 648 -9.16 16.66 -50.09
N ASP A 649 -9.38 15.66 -49.22
CA ASP A 649 -9.02 15.69 -47.81
C ASP A 649 -8.13 14.51 -47.41
N PHE A 650 -7.32 14.68 -46.36
CA PHE A 650 -6.64 13.57 -45.71
C PHE A 650 -7.58 12.93 -44.69
N VAL A 651 -7.98 11.68 -44.95
CA VAL A 651 -8.88 10.92 -44.07
C VAL A 651 -8.15 9.72 -43.46
N PRO A 652 -8.46 9.34 -42.20
CA PRO A 652 -7.87 8.16 -41.59
C PRO A 652 -8.33 6.89 -42.30
N SER A 653 -7.42 5.94 -42.49
CA SER A 653 -7.77 4.56 -42.84
C SER A 653 -8.19 3.78 -41.58
N PHE A 654 -8.89 2.67 -41.76
CA PHE A 654 -9.20 1.71 -40.69
C PHE A 654 -8.86 0.30 -41.15
N GLY A 655 -8.27 -0.49 -40.25
CA GLY A 655 -7.90 -1.88 -40.50
C GLY A 655 -7.65 -2.63 -39.21
N PRO A 656 -7.23 -3.92 -39.29
CA PRO A 656 -6.78 -4.66 -38.12
C PRO A 656 -5.73 -3.87 -37.32
N ALA A 657 -5.75 -3.99 -36.00
CA ALA A 657 -4.81 -3.35 -35.08
C ALA A 657 -4.25 -4.32 -34.03
N SER A 658 -4.67 -5.58 -34.07
CA SER A 658 -4.14 -6.66 -33.24
C SER A 658 -4.24 -8.00 -33.97
N ASN A 659 -3.45 -8.97 -33.51
CA ASN A 659 -3.67 -10.38 -33.82
C ASN A 659 -4.82 -10.92 -32.94
N PRO A 660 -5.72 -11.77 -33.45
CA PRO A 660 -6.69 -12.48 -32.61
C PRO A 660 -6.02 -13.62 -31.82
N ASN A 661 -6.53 -13.90 -30.63
CA ASN A 661 -6.18 -15.09 -29.86
C ASN A 661 -7.41 -15.64 -29.12
N PRO A 662 -8.31 -16.39 -29.80
CA PRO A 662 -9.51 -16.94 -29.18
C PRO A 662 -9.20 -18.01 -28.10
N ASP A 663 -7.99 -18.57 -28.12
CA ASP A 663 -7.54 -19.62 -27.21
C ASP A 663 -6.93 -19.08 -25.91
N LEU A 664 -6.90 -17.75 -25.75
CA LEU A 664 -6.46 -17.09 -24.52
C LEU A 664 -7.26 -17.62 -23.31
N LYS A 665 -6.55 -18.10 -22.30
CA LYS A 665 -7.11 -18.71 -21.08
C LYS A 665 -6.50 -18.10 -19.82
N TRP A 666 -6.99 -18.52 -18.67
CA TRP A 666 -6.51 -18.10 -17.35
C TRP A 666 -5.05 -18.50 -17.14
N GLU A 667 -4.30 -17.64 -16.45
CA GLU A 667 -3.08 -18.06 -15.74
C GLU A 667 -3.54 -18.77 -14.46
N GLU A 668 -2.97 -19.93 -14.15
CA GLU A 668 -3.31 -20.73 -12.98
C GLU A 668 -2.12 -20.81 -12.04
N LYS A 669 -2.37 -20.59 -10.74
CA LYS A 669 -1.34 -20.68 -9.70
C LYS A 669 -1.76 -21.69 -8.65
N THR A 670 -0.91 -22.69 -8.43
CA THR A 670 -1.02 -23.68 -7.36
C THR A 670 -0.10 -23.31 -6.21
N GLU A 671 -0.61 -23.33 -4.98
CA GLU A 671 0.16 -23.01 -3.78
C GLU A 671 -0.03 -24.09 -2.72
N ILE A 672 1.08 -24.54 -2.14
CA ILE A 672 1.14 -25.46 -1.00
C ILE A 672 1.77 -24.71 0.18
N ASN A 673 1.18 -24.82 1.35
CA ASN A 673 1.66 -24.22 2.59
C ASN A 673 1.69 -25.26 3.71
N VAL A 674 2.77 -25.30 4.47
CA VAL A 674 2.87 -26.08 5.71
C VAL A 674 3.30 -25.13 6.82
N GLY A 675 2.54 -25.11 7.91
CA GLY A 675 2.76 -24.21 9.04
C GLY A 675 2.75 -24.94 10.38
N LEU A 676 3.59 -24.47 11.30
CA LEU A 676 3.60 -24.88 12.69
C LEU A 676 3.35 -23.63 13.55
N ASP A 677 2.22 -23.59 14.24
CA ASP A 677 1.90 -22.53 15.20
C ASP A 677 2.22 -23.04 16.62
N PHE A 678 2.83 -22.21 17.44
CA PHE A 678 3.26 -22.59 18.79
C PHE A 678 2.96 -21.50 19.81
N ALA A 679 2.68 -21.92 21.04
CA ALA A 679 2.69 -21.10 22.23
C ALA A 679 3.42 -21.84 23.35
N LEU A 680 4.38 -21.16 23.97
CA LEU A 680 5.29 -21.70 24.97
C LEU A 680 5.37 -20.75 26.18
N LEU A 681 5.82 -21.29 27.30
CA LEU A 681 6.14 -20.55 28.54
C LEU A 681 4.93 -19.77 29.10
N ASP A 682 3.80 -20.45 29.28
CA ASP A 682 2.53 -19.87 29.71
C ASP A 682 2.09 -18.77 28.74
N TYR A 683 2.14 -19.07 27.44
CA TYR A 683 1.80 -18.16 26.34
C TYR A 683 2.65 -16.89 26.23
N LYS A 684 3.78 -16.81 26.94
CA LYS A 684 4.69 -15.66 26.81
C LYS A 684 5.42 -15.62 25.47
N LEU A 685 5.68 -16.78 24.88
CA LEU A 685 6.34 -16.90 23.58
C LEU A 685 5.36 -17.56 22.60
N THR A 686 4.87 -16.77 21.65
CA THR A 686 3.96 -17.25 20.60
C THR A 686 4.58 -17.03 19.23
N GLY A 687 4.15 -17.81 18.24
CA GLY A 687 4.64 -17.63 16.89
C GLY A 687 4.21 -18.68 15.91
N SER A 688 4.69 -18.54 14.69
CA SER A 688 4.50 -19.48 13.60
C SER A 688 5.75 -19.63 12.74
N ILE A 689 5.96 -20.84 12.24
CA ILE A 689 6.96 -21.15 11.22
C ILE A 689 6.22 -21.71 10.02
N GLU A 690 6.46 -21.17 8.84
CA GLU A 690 5.77 -21.59 7.62
C GLU A 690 6.73 -21.80 6.47
N TYR A 691 6.51 -22.87 5.71
CA TYR A 691 7.15 -23.09 4.42
C TYR A 691 6.07 -23.14 3.34
N TYR A 692 6.35 -22.50 2.20
CA TYR A 692 5.43 -22.50 1.07
C TYR A 692 6.16 -22.74 -0.25
N THR A 693 5.41 -23.26 -1.21
CA THR A 693 5.78 -23.36 -2.62
C THR A 693 4.61 -22.90 -3.47
N ARG A 694 4.88 -22.09 -4.48
CA ARG A 694 3.94 -21.57 -5.47
C ARG A 694 4.46 -21.89 -6.84
N SER A 695 3.62 -22.47 -7.70
CA SER A 695 3.89 -22.60 -9.12
C SER A 695 2.77 -21.90 -9.89
N SER A 696 3.15 -20.99 -10.78
CA SER A 696 2.26 -20.32 -11.73
C SER A 696 2.54 -20.85 -13.12
N GLU A 697 1.51 -21.38 -13.77
CA GLU A 697 1.55 -21.87 -15.15
C GLU A 697 0.69 -20.98 -16.05
N ASP A 698 0.95 -21.02 -17.35
CA ASP A 698 0.19 -20.28 -18.37
C ASP A 698 0.21 -18.76 -18.16
N VAL A 699 1.32 -18.21 -17.67
CA VAL A 699 1.46 -16.79 -17.31
C VAL A 699 1.19 -15.87 -18.52
N LEU A 700 0.49 -14.75 -18.32
CA LEU A 700 0.01 -13.94 -19.46
C LEU A 700 1.04 -12.86 -19.86
N GLN A 701 1.56 -12.92 -21.10
CA GLN A 701 2.55 -11.93 -21.59
C GLN A 701 2.44 -11.64 -23.09
N PHE A 702 2.74 -10.39 -23.47
CA PHE A 702 2.94 -10.03 -24.87
C PHE A 702 4.31 -10.49 -25.35
N VAL A 703 4.33 -11.43 -26.29
CA VAL A 703 5.56 -11.90 -26.92
C VAL A 703 5.64 -11.45 -28.37
N ASP A 704 6.86 -11.44 -28.89
CA ASP A 704 7.07 -11.23 -30.32
C ASP A 704 6.72 -12.51 -31.10
N VAL A 705 6.04 -12.34 -32.22
CA VAL A 705 5.58 -13.42 -33.10
C VAL A 705 5.96 -13.15 -34.55
N SER A 706 6.21 -14.20 -35.32
CA SER A 706 6.58 -14.10 -36.73
C SER A 706 5.46 -13.47 -37.57
N VAL A 707 5.82 -12.50 -38.41
CA VAL A 707 4.96 -11.85 -39.41
C VAL A 707 5.58 -12.16 -40.78
N PRO A 708 5.01 -13.07 -41.62
CA PRO A 708 3.74 -13.83 -41.51
C PRO A 708 3.82 -15.13 -40.66
N PRO A 709 2.67 -15.79 -40.28
CA PRO A 709 1.28 -15.52 -40.70
C PRO A 709 0.53 -14.48 -39.85
N ASN A 710 1.11 -14.03 -38.74
CA ASN A 710 0.51 -12.95 -37.93
C ASN A 710 0.48 -11.63 -38.72
N LEU A 711 -0.44 -10.74 -38.37
CA LEU A 711 -0.52 -9.39 -38.96
C LEU A 711 0.35 -8.39 -38.20
N PHE A 712 0.56 -8.63 -36.91
CA PHE A 712 1.34 -7.78 -36.01
C PHE A 712 2.47 -8.58 -35.36
N PRO A 713 3.61 -7.93 -35.04
CA PRO A 713 4.76 -8.62 -34.49
C PRO A 713 4.60 -8.99 -33.01
N ARG A 714 3.51 -8.59 -32.34
CA ARG A 714 3.26 -8.94 -30.92
C ARG A 714 1.89 -9.55 -30.72
N THR A 715 1.79 -10.51 -29.81
CA THR A 715 0.52 -11.14 -29.42
C THR A 715 0.53 -11.47 -27.93
N LEU A 716 -0.61 -11.30 -27.26
CA LEU A 716 -0.79 -11.78 -25.88
C LEU A 716 -1.10 -13.27 -25.92
N ILE A 717 -0.24 -14.08 -25.30
CA ILE A 717 -0.43 -15.53 -25.14
C ILE A 717 -0.16 -15.95 -23.69
N ASN A 718 -0.62 -17.14 -23.35
CA ASN A 718 -0.23 -17.84 -22.13
C ASN A 718 1.19 -18.38 -22.32
N VAL A 719 2.16 -17.70 -21.71
CA VAL A 719 3.57 -18.05 -21.72
C VAL A 719 4.26 -18.13 -20.38
N GLY A 720 4.94 -19.24 -20.20
CA GLY A 720 5.93 -19.43 -19.15
C GLY A 720 5.39 -19.96 -17.84
N GLU A 721 6.34 -20.38 -17.02
CA GLU A 721 6.14 -21.00 -15.72
C GLU A 721 7.05 -20.34 -14.70
N LEU A 722 6.47 -19.96 -13.55
CA LEU A 722 7.18 -19.35 -12.43
C LEU A 722 7.07 -20.24 -11.20
N GLU A 723 8.17 -20.46 -10.50
CA GLU A 723 8.17 -21.10 -9.19
C GLU A 723 8.68 -20.12 -8.13
N SER A 724 7.96 -20.00 -7.02
CA SER A 724 8.38 -19.24 -5.85
C SER A 724 8.26 -20.08 -4.60
N ASN A 725 9.32 -20.15 -3.79
CA ASN A 725 9.30 -20.86 -2.51
C ASN A 725 10.01 -20.05 -1.43
N GLY A 726 9.69 -20.31 -0.17
CA GLY A 726 10.20 -19.51 0.92
C GLY A 726 9.87 -20.03 2.31
N LEU A 727 10.55 -19.45 3.29
CA LEU A 727 10.36 -19.68 4.72
C LEU A 727 9.91 -18.38 5.38
N GLU A 728 8.91 -18.47 6.24
CA GLU A 728 8.39 -17.37 7.04
C GLU A 728 8.45 -17.73 8.52
N LEU A 729 8.84 -16.77 9.35
CA LEU A 729 8.87 -16.89 10.79
C LEU A 729 8.25 -15.64 11.40
N ALA A 730 7.29 -15.83 12.31
CA ALA A 730 6.75 -14.77 13.15
C ALA A 730 6.88 -15.21 14.60
N ILE A 731 7.48 -14.37 15.44
CA ILE A 731 7.65 -14.64 16.87
C ILE A 731 7.20 -13.40 17.64
N ASN A 732 6.37 -13.58 18.66
CA ASN A 732 6.07 -12.56 19.64
C ASN A 732 6.48 -13.06 21.02
N TYR A 733 7.10 -12.18 21.80
CA TYR A 733 7.54 -12.47 23.15
C TYR A 733 7.09 -11.37 24.09
N ASN A 734 6.23 -11.75 25.05
CA ASN A 734 5.83 -10.91 26.16
C ASN A 734 6.93 -10.98 27.24
N VAL A 735 7.88 -10.05 27.15
CA VAL A 735 9.08 -10.04 27.99
C VAL A 735 8.73 -9.80 29.45
N LEU A 736 7.88 -8.80 29.68
CA LEU A 736 7.43 -8.38 31.00
C LEU A 736 5.98 -7.93 30.89
N SER A 737 5.12 -8.43 31.77
CA SER A 737 3.77 -7.93 31.95
C SER A 737 3.51 -7.85 33.45
N ASN A 738 3.63 -6.65 34.01
CA ASN A 738 3.27 -6.36 35.39
C ASN A 738 2.55 -5.02 35.48
N GLN A 739 2.07 -4.68 36.68
CA GLN A 739 1.24 -3.50 36.94
C GLN A 739 1.86 -2.15 36.51
N ASN A 740 3.19 -2.04 36.45
CA ASN A 740 3.87 -0.77 36.16
C ASN A 740 4.56 -0.76 34.79
N LEU A 741 4.85 -1.94 34.23
CA LEU A 741 5.65 -2.10 33.03
C LEU A 741 5.13 -3.26 32.19
N THR A 742 4.72 -2.98 30.97
CA THR A 742 4.51 -3.98 29.92
C THR A 742 5.57 -3.80 28.84
N TRP A 743 6.20 -4.90 28.43
CA TRP A 743 7.13 -4.92 27.31
C TRP A 743 6.87 -6.15 26.45
N GLU A 744 6.53 -5.88 25.21
CA GLU A 744 6.37 -6.88 24.16
C GLU A 744 7.36 -6.62 23.03
N THR A 745 7.94 -7.69 22.50
CA THR A 745 8.77 -7.64 21.30
C THR A 745 8.30 -8.67 20.28
N GLY A 746 8.28 -8.28 19.02
CA GLY A 746 7.85 -9.12 17.90
C GLY A 746 8.89 -9.12 16.80
N LEU A 747 9.18 -10.28 16.23
CA LEU A 747 10.09 -10.49 15.12
C LEU A 747 9.33 -11.12 13.96
N THR A 748 9.45 -10.54 12.78
CA THR A 748 9.01 -11.12 11.51
C THR A 748 10.24 -11.34 10.64
N PHE A 749 10.32 -12.51 10.02
CA PHE A 749 11.39 -12.88 9.10
C PHE A 749 10.77 -13.59 7.90
N SER A 750 11.25 -13.28 6.71
CA SER A 750 10.86 -13.99 5.50
C SER A 750 11.98 -14.06 4.50
N THR A 751 12.08 -15.19 3.81
CA THR A 751 12.92 -15.40 2.64
C THR A 751 12.05 -15.94 1.52
N PHE A 752 12.37 -15.56 0.29
CA PHE A 752 11.74 -16.10 -0.90
C PHE A 752 12.76 -16.17 -2.03
N LYS A 753 12.55 -17.09 -2.95
CA LYS A 753 13.28 -17.19 -4.21
C LYS A 753 12.27 -17.39 -5.32
N THR A 754 12.35 -16.60 -6.39
CA THR A 754 11.46 -16.73 -7.55
C THR A 754 12.25 -17.07 -8.80
N GLU A 755 11.99 -18.25 -9.37
CA GLU A 755 12.67 -18.78 -10.55
C GLU A 755 11.76 -18.74 -11.79
N LEU A 756 12.34 -18.35 -12.92
CA LEU A 756 11.73 -18.55 -14.21
C LEU A 756 12.00 -19.98 -14.68
N VAL A 757 11.02 -20.86 -14.57
CA VAL A 757 11.18 -22.29 -14.91
C VAL A 757 11.27 -22.46 -16.42
N LYS A 758 10.41 -21.77 -17.17
CA LYS A 758 10.30 -21.94 -18.62
C LYS A 758 9.71 -20.72 -19.31
N PHE A 759 10.15 -20.43 -20.53
CA PHE A 759 9.44 -19.68 -21.55
C PHE A 759 8.75 -20.66 -22.50
N THR A 760 7.46 -20.48 -22.80
CA THR A 760 6.77 -21.37 -23.77
C THR A 760 6.90 -20.87 -25.22
N THR A 761 7.94 -20.08 -25.51
CA THR A 761 8.31 -19.63 -26.87
C THR A 761 9.68 -20.19 -27.26
N ASP A 762 10.12 -20.01 -28.51
CA ASP A 762 11.47 -20.42 -28.95
C ASP A 762 12.62 -19.61 -28.28
N ARG A 763 12.30 -18.64 -27.42
CA ARG A 763 13.27 -17.86 -26.63
C ARG A 763 13.53 -18.54 -25.30
N SER A 764 14.80 -18.70 -24.92
CA SER A 764 15.23 -19.14 -23.59
C SER A 764 15.64 -17.99 -22.66
N GLN A 765 15.72 -16.76 -23.19
CA GLN A 765 16.15 -15.57 -22.45
C GLN A 765 15.53 -14.27 -23.00
N ASP A 766 15.44 -13.24 -22.16
CA ASP A 766 14.97 -11.88 -22.48
C ASP A 766 15.78 -10.84 -21.69
N ASP A 767 16.42 -9.90 -22.39
CA ASP A 767 17.21 -8.82 -21.78
C ASP A 767 16.41 -7.52 -21.74
N ARG A 768 16.43 -6.85 -20.58
CA ARG A 768 15.49 -5.77 -20.23
C ARG A 768 16.16 -4.62 -19.49
N ALA A 769 15.34 -3.60 -19.22
CA ALA A 769 15.68 -2.43 -18.43
C ALA A 769 16.85 -1.65 -19.03
N ASN A 770 16.52 -0.83 -20.04
CA ASN A 770 17.53 -0.07 -20.76
C ASN A 770 18.21 0.97 -19.84
N VAL A 771 19.54 1.09 -19.89
CA VAL A 771 20.30 2.07 -19.09
C VAL A 771 19.89 3.51 -19.43
N GLY A 772 19.69 3.81 -20.71
CA GLY A 772 19.28 5.12 -21.22
C GLY A 772 20.43 5.94 -21.81
N ALA A 773 20.16 7.23 -22.07
CA ALA A 773 21.08 8.22 -22.62
C ALA A 773 21.80 9.03 -21.52
N PRO A 774 22.93 9.69 -21.82
CA PRO A 774 23.67 9.66 -23.10
C PRO A 774 24.63 8.47 -23.21
N GLY A 775 24.66 7.83 -24.38
CA GLY A 775 25.75 6.91 -24.74
C GLY A 775 25.60 5.45 -24.28
N GLN A 776 24.56 5.13 -23.52
CA GLN A 776 24.25 3.77 -23.05
C GLN A 776 22.92 3.24 -23.62
N ASN A 777 22.42 3.88 -24.68
CA ASN A 777 21.21 3.48 -25.38
C ASN A 777 21.38 2.06 -25.96
N GLY A 778 20.41 1.19 -25.69
CA GLY A 778 20.48 -0.22 -26.11
C GLY A 778 21.19 -1.16 -25.14
N THR A 779 21.87 -0.64 -24.10
CA THR A 779 22.42 -1.47 -23.02
C THR A 779 21.30 -1.86 -22.06
N ASN A 780 21.08 -3.16 -21.86
CA ASN A 780 20.07 -3.71 -20.96
C ASN A 780 20.75 -4.27 -19.70
N MET A 781 20.17 -4.04 -18.52
CA MET A 781 20.78 -4.37 -17.23
C MET A 781 20.26 -5.66 -16.62
N ILE A 782 19.06 -6.11 -17.00
CA ILE A 782 18.38 -7.25 -16.38
C ILE A 782 18.26 -8.38 -17.38
N ARG A 783 18.60 -9.60 -16.95
CA ARG A 783 18.41 -10.82 -17.74
C ARG A 783 17.39 -11.74 -17.10
N LEU A 784 16.38 -12.10 -17.87
CA LEU A 784 15.49 -13.22 -17.59
C LEU A 784 15.96 -14.44 -18.37
N GLU A 785 16.15 -15.57 -17.71
CA GLU A 785 16.66 -16.80 -18.32
C GLU A 785 16.00 -18.01 -17.68
N GLU A 786 15.68 -19.03 -18.47
CA GLU A 786 15.11 -20.29 -17.98
C GLU A 786 16.05 -20.98 -16.97
N GLY A 787 15.48 -21.46 -15.86
CA GLY A 787 16.23 -22.11 -14.77
C GLY A 787 17.02 -21.14 -13.89
N LYS A 788 16.76 -19.82 -14.02
CA LYS A 788 17.42 -18.78 -13.23
C LYS A 788 16.41 -17.96 -12.42
N GLU A 789 16.92 -17.39 -11.34
CA GLU A 789 16.16 -16.46 -10.50
C GLU A 789 15.83 -15.17 -11.25
N ILE A 790 14.67 -14.59 -10.98
CA ILE A 790 14.28 -13.28 -11.52
C ILE A 790 15.10 -12.18 -10.85
N GLY A 791 15.32 -11.07 -11.56
CA GLY A 791 16.01 -9.90 -11.02
C GLY A 791 17.51 -9.95 -11.12
N ASN A 792 18.08 -10.93 -11.84
CA ASN A 792 19.51 -10.99 -12.12
C ASN A 792 19.95 -9.76 -12.92
N ILE A 793 20.88 -9.02 -12.32
CA ILE A 793 21.60 -7.95 -12.98
C ILE A 793 22.72 -8.59 -13.79
N PHE A 794 22.79 -8.29 -15.08
CA PHE A 794 23.66 -8.97 -16.04
C PHE A 794 24.50 -7.95 -16.80
N GLY A 795 25.82 -8.16 -16.86
CA GLY A 795 26.74 -7.22 -17.51
C GLY A 795 28.22 -7.61 -17.41
N PRO A 796 29.12 -6.73 -17.87
CA PRO A 796 30.57 -6.92 -17.79
C PRO A 796 31.08 -6.98 -16.34
N VAL A 797 32.08 -7.83 -16.09
CA VAL A 797 32.78 -7.92 -14.80
C VAL A 797 34.01 -7.02 -14.80
N PHE A 798 34.01 -5.99 -13.95
CA PHE A 798 35.10 -5.03 -13.81
C PHE A 798 36.27 -5.59 -12.98
N LEU A 799 37.49 -5.51 -13.53
CA LEU A 799 38.72 -5.99 -12.90
C LEU A 799 39.62 -4.87 -12.35
N GLY A 800 39.29 -3.61 -12.63
CA GLY A 800 40.13 -2.44 -12.35
C GLY A 800 40.34 -1.59 -13.59
N LEU A 801 41.23 -0.59 -13.50
CA LEU A 801 41.64 0.18 -14.66
C LEU A 801 42.88 -0.46 -15.31
N ASN A 802 42.99 -0.33 -16.62
CA ASN A 802 44.26 -0.58 -17.32
C ASN A 802 45.28 0.51 -16.97
N ASP A 803 46.56 0.28 -17.32
CA ASP A 803 47.65 1.24 -17.09
C ASP A 803 47.41 2.61 -17.75
N ASP A 804 46.56 2.68 -18.77
CA ASP A 804 46.18 3.91 -19.48
C ASP A 804 44.92 4.59 -18.93
N GLY A 805 44.29 4.05 -17.87
CA GLY A 805 43.08 4.58 -17.25
C GLY A 805 41.77 4.12 -17.88
N SER A 806 41.80 3.24 -18.90
CA SER A 806 40.61 2.65 -19.51
C SER A 806 39.99 1.54 -18.65
N TRP A 807 38.71 1.23 -18.89
CA TRP A 807 38.03 0.12 -18.21
C TRP A 807 38.72 -1.22 -18.54
N ASN A 808 38.99 -2.04 -17.52
CA ASN A 808 39.45 -3.42 -17.70
C ASN A 808 38.34 -4.40 -17.30
N PHE A 809 37.91 -5.24 -18.23
CA PHE A 809 36.86 -6.23 -18.04
C PHE A 809 37.40 -7.66 -18.17
N ALA A 810 36.75 -8.59 -17.47
CA ALA A 810 37.11 -10.00 -17.56
C ALA A 810 36.71 -10.60 -18.92
N ASP A 811 37.65 -11.31 -19.54
CA ASP A 811 37.40 -12.29 -20.61
C ASP A 811 36.93 -13.59 -19.94
N LEU A 812 35.66 -13.95 -20.14
CA LEU A 812 35.02 -15.09 -19.49
C LEU A 812 35.02 -16.34 -20.37
N ASP A 813 35.07 -16.20 -21.69
CA ASP A 813 35.11 -17.34 -22.62
C ASP A 813 36.54 -17.84 -22.94
N GLY A 814 37.55 -17.05 -22.56
CA GLY A 814 38.96 -17.39 -22.61
C GLY A 814 39.57 -17.27 -24.02
N ASP A 815 38.95 -16.50 -24.92
CA ASP A 815 39.46 -16.29 -26.28
C ASP A 815 40.67 -15.33 -26.36
N GLY A 816 41.00 -14.67 -25.24
CA GLY A 816 42.12 -13.76 -25.08
C GLY A 816 41.74 -12.28 -25.18
N SER A 817 40.46 -11.93 -25.31
CA SER A 817 39.98 -10.55 -25.39
C SER A 817 38.55 -10.38 -24.90
N PHE A 818 38.27 -9.31 -24.15
CA PHE A 818 36.89 -8.93 -23.85
C PHE A 818 36.16 -8.46 -25.12
N CYS A 819 34.97 -9.02 -25.35
CA CYS A 819 33.95 -8.48 -26.22
C CYS A 819 32.83 -7.80 -25.40
N ASN A 820 32.23 -6.73 -25.93
CA ASN A 820 30.94 -6.26 -25.42
C ASN A 820 29.82 -7.17 -25.96
N CYS A 821 29.83 -8.45 -25.53
CA CYS A 821 28.94 -9.48 -26.00
C CYS A 821 28.63 -10.51 -24.92
N GLU A 822 27.58 -11.30 -25.15
CA GLU A 822 27.01 -12.23 -24.18
C GLU A 822 28.02 -13.22 -23.58
N ASN A 823 29.00 -13.66 -24.37
CA ASN A 823 30.02 -14.62 -23.92
C ASN A 823 30.86 -14.11 -22.74
N ASP A 824 31.05 -12.80 -22.63
CA ASP A 824 31.89 -12.16 -21.61
C ASP A 824 31.08 -11.45 -20.52
N PHE A 825 29.77 -11.68 -20.48
CA PHE A 825 28.90 -11.11 -19.46
C PHE A 825 28.57 -12.16 -18.39
N ALA A 826 28.36 -11.69 -17.17
CA ALA A 826 27.97 -12.53 -16.03
C ALA A 826 26.79 -11.94 -15.28
N ILE A 827 26.16 -12.77 -14.45
CA ILE A 827 25.28 -12.28 -13.38
C ILE A 827 26.17 -11.58 -12.35
N ILE A 828 25.99 -10.28 -12.21
CA ILE A 828 26.82 -9.38 -11.40
C ILE A 828 26.09 -8.85 -10.15
N GLY A 829 24.84 -9.26 -9.95
CA GLY A 829 24.03 -8.99 -8.75
C GLY A 829 22.58 -9.47 -8.91
N ASN A 830 21.76 -9.31 -7.88
CA ASN A 830 20.32 -9.57 -7.95
C ASN A 830 19.49 -8.47 -7.26
N GLY A 831 18.48 -7.94 -7.96
CA GLY A 831 17.62 -6.85 -7.46
C GLY A 831 16.61 -7.23 -6.38
N LEU A 832 16.46 -8.52 -6.06
CA LEU A 832 15.54 -9.05 -5.05
C LEU A 832 16.32 -9.48 -3.78
N PRO A 833 15.76 -9.26 -2.58
CA PRO A 833 16.46 -9.59 -1.33
C PRO A 833 16.42 -11.09 -1.04
N ASP A 834 17.51 -11.60 -0.48
CA ASP A 834 17.59 -12.97 0.06
C ASP A 834 16.61 -13.16 1.23
N PHE A 835 16.52 -12.15 2.10
CA PHE A 835 15.58 -12.14 3.22
C PHE A 835 15.25 -10.74 3.71
N GLU A 836 14.14 -10.68 4.43
CA GLU A 836 13.61 -9.46 5.06
C GLU A 836 13.37 -9.70 6.55
N LEU A 837 13.49 -8.62 7.32
CA LEU A 837 13.35 -8.61 8.77
C LEU A 837 12.47 -7.44 9.22
N GLY A 838 11.50 -7.70 10.10
CA GLY A 838 10.79 -6.70 10.87
C GLY A 838 10.98 -6.97 12.37
N TRP A 839 11.28 -5.94 13.14
CA TRP A 839 11.47 -6.06 14.59
C TRP A 839 10.75 -4.93 15.33
N ASN A 840 9.68 -5.28 16.03
CA ASN A 840 8.84 -4.38 16.78
C ASN A 840 9.11 -4.49 18.28
N ASN A 841 9.07 -3.36 18.98
CA ASN A 841 9.16 -3.28 20.43
C ASN A 841 8.09 -2.31 20.93
N THR A 842 7.23 -2.77 21.83
CA THR A 842 6.19 -1.96 22.47
C THR A 842 6.39 -2.01 23.97
N LEU A 843 6.52 -0.85 24.59
CA LEU A 843 6.75 -0.68 26.02
C LEU A 843 5.70 0.27 26.58
N THR A 844 5.06 -0.07 27.69
CA THR A 844 4.22 0.86 28.45
C THR A 844 4.74 0.93 29.87
N PHE A 845 4.95 2.15 30.37
CA PHE A 845 5.41 2.40 31.73
C PHE A 845 4.55 3.49 32.38
N GLY A 846 3.65 3.09 33.28
CA GLY A 846 2.60 3.96 33.80
C GLY A 846 1.82 4.62 32.66
N ASN A 847 1.84 5.95 32.63
CA ASN A 847 1.14 6.76 31.62
C ASN A 847 1.92 6.97 30.31
N PHE A 848 3.15 6.45 30.23
CA PHE A 848 3.97 6.54 29.03
C PHE A 848 3.81 5.28 28.18
N ASP A 849 3.69 5.48 26.86
CA ASP A 849 3.78 4.40 25.88
C ASP A 849 4.92 4.69 24.90
N PHE A 850 5.69 3.68 24.56
CA PHE A 850 6.83 3.77 23.66
C PHE A 850 6.78 2.63 22.65
N ASN A 851 6.94 2.96 21.38
CA ASN A 851 7.01 1.98 20.30
C ASN A 851 8.23 2.26 19.43
N VAL A 852 8.98 1.21 19.09
CA VAL A 852 10.14 1.26 18.21
C VAL A 852 10.04 0.12 17.22
N PHE A 853 10.17 0.45 15.94
CA PHE A 853 10.06 -0.50 14.86
C PHE A 853 11.24 -0.38 13.89
N PHE A 854 11.98 -1.47 13.77
CA PHE A 854 13.07 -1.63 12.81
C PHE A 854 12.63 -2.52 11.66
N ARG A 855 13.11 -2.23 10.45
CA ARG A 855 13.02 -3.16 9.33
C ARG A 855 14.26 -3.16 8.46
N GLY A 856 14.48 -4.25 7.75
CA GLY A 856 15.58 -4.40 6.81
C GLY A 856 15.30 -5.39 5.70
N ALA A 857 15.99 -5.20 4.59
CA ALA A 857 16.09 -6.13 3.47
C ALA A 857 17.58 -6.35 3.20
N PHE A 858 17.97 -7.60 2.96
CA PHE A 858 19.38 -8.01 2.91
C PHE A 858 19.65 -8.92 1.72
N GLY A 859 20.84 -8.79 1.15
CA GLY A 859 21.32 -9.61 0.03
C GLY A 859 20.91 -9.12 -1.35
N HIS A 860 20.21 -7.98 -1.47
CA HIS A 860 19.87 -7.39 -2.77
C HIS A 860 20.88 -6.33 -3.20
N ASP A 861 20.99 -6.20 -4.51
CA ASP A 861 21.85 -5.22 -5.18
C ASP A 861 21.01 -4.18 -5.93
N LEU A 862 21.55 -2.97 -6.06
CA LEU A 862 20.99 -1.92 -6.90
C LEU A 862 22.00 -1.44 -7.93
N VAL A 863 21.53 -1.22 -9.17
CA VAL A 863 22.29 -0.45 -10.16
C VAL A 863 22.14 1.04 -9.86
N ASN A 864 23.24 1.70 -9.51
CA ASN A 864 23.26 3.13 -9.22
C ASN A 864 23.50 3.96 -10.48
N LEU A 865 22.43 4.40 -11.15
CA LEU A 865 22.57 5.13 -12.42
C LEU A 865 23.14 6.54 -12.28
N PHE A 866 23.17 7.13 -11.08
CA PHE A 866 23.91 8.38 -10.89
C PHE A 866 25.41 8.15 -11.05
N ARG A 867 25.94 7.03 -10.52
CA ARG A 867 27.35 6.68 -10.68
C ARG A 867 27.68 6.29 -12.12
N VAL A 868 26.86 5.44 -12.75
CA VAL A 868 27.06 5.02 -14.15
C VAL A 868 27.32 6.22 -15.07
N PHE A 869 26.50 7.26 -14.97
CA PHE A 869 26.57 8.40 -15.89
C PHE A 869 27.44 9.56 -15.42
N TYR A 870 27.54 9.80 -14.11
CA TYR A 870 28.09 11.05 -13.59
C TYR A 870 29.26 10.89 -12.64
N GLU A 871 29.67 9.66 -12.29
CA GLU A 871 30.89 9.39 -11.53
C GLU A 871 32.08 9.09 -12.47
N VAL A 872 32.20 9.89 -13.52
CA VAL A 872 33.27 9.77 -14.53
C VAL A 872 34.01 11.10 -14.62
N PRO A 873 35.34 11.17 -14.40
CA PRO A 873 36.08 12.44 -14.36
C PRO A 873 35.86 13.35 -15.58
N SER A 874 35.74 12.74 -16.75
CA SER A 874 35.67 13.45 -18.03
C SER A 874 34.35 14.19 -18.28
N VAL A 875 33.28 13.96 -17.51
CA VAL A 875 31.98 14.61 -17.72
C VAL A 875 32.03 16.12 -17.48
N VAL A 876 32.90 16.56 -16.56
CA VAL A 876 33.07 17.98 -16.25
C VAL A 876 33.68 18.72 -17.44
N SER A 877 34.81 18.24 -17.97
CA SER A 877 35.50 18.90 -19.07
C SER A 877 34.81 18.70 -20.42
N ASN A 878 34.17 17.54 -20.65
CA ASN A 878 33.62 17.19 -21.96
C ASN A 878 32.15 17.62 -22.12
N LEU A 879 31.35 17.49 -21.07
CA LEU A 879 29.91 17.78 -21.12
C LEU A 879 29.53 19.03 -20.32
N ASN A 880 30.45 19.60 -19.54
CA ASN A 880 30.19 20.75 -18.67
C ASN A 880 29.04 20.50 -17.69
N VAL A 881 28.89 19.26 -17.24
CA VAL A 881 27.93 18.83 -16.22
C VAL A 881 28.65 18.50 -14.93
N ASN A 882 28.00 18.74 -13.79
CA ASN A 882 28.55 18.43 -12.48
C ASN A 882 28.72 16.91 -12.31
N MET A 883 29.67 16.56 -11.45
CA MET A 883 30.15 15.19 -11.29
C MET A 883 29.75 14.65 -9.93
N VAL A 884 29.24 13.42 -9.93
CA VAL A 884 29.02 12.61 -8.73
C VAL A 884 30.37 12.12 -8.22
N LYS A 885 30.59 12.17 -6.91
CA LYS A 885 31.85 11.74 -6.30
C LYS A 885 31.57 11.02 -4.98
N THR A 886 31.39 9.71 -5.06
CA THR A 886 31.17 8.85 -3.89
C THR A 886 32.50 8.34 -3.33
N LYS A 887 32.43 7.44 -2.33
CA LYS A 887 33.59 6.71 -1.81
C LYS A 887 34.23 5.77 -2.84
N TYR A 888 33.55 5.50 -3.96
CA TYR A 888 33.99 4.65 -5.07
C TYR A 888 34.42 5.47 -6.30
N PHE A 889 34.84 6.72 -6.14
CA PHE A 889 35.28 7.51 -7.29
C PHE A 889 36.65 7.03 -7.82
N LEU A 890 36.76 6.79 -9.12
CA LEU A 890 38.01 6.44 -9.81
C LEU A 890 38.64 7.68 -10.45
N GLU A 891 39.64 8.28 -9.77
CA GLU A 891 40.30 9.51 -10.22
C GLU A 891 41.02 9.35 -11.58
N ASP A 892 41.62 8.17 -11.82
CA ASP A 892 42.42 7.89 -13.01
C ASP A 892 41.59 7.38 -14.21
N LEU A 893 40.26 7.28 -14.09
CA LEU A 893 39.38 6.80 -15.15
C LEU A 893 39.35 7.79 -16.34
N THR A 894 39.70 7.31 -17.53
CA THR A 894 39.72 8.12 -18.75
C THR A 894 38.56 7.83 -19.70
N ASP A 895 38.00 6.63 -19.63
CA ASP A 895 36.91 6.19 -20.50
C ASP A 895 35.58 6.88 -20.18
N PRO A 896 34.64 6.94 -21.13
CA PRO A 896 33.29 7.40 -20.86
C PRO A 896 32.52 6.44 -19.94
N ALA A 897 31.34 6.89 -19.51
CA ALA A 897 30.36 6.08 -18.79
C ALA A 897 30.07 4.76 -19.52
N ASP A 898 30.30 3.64 -18.82
CA ASP A 898 29.97 2.31 -19.31
C ASP A 898 29.44 1.39 -18.21
N PHE A 899 28.23 0.84 -18.40
CA PHE A 899 27.60 0.01 -17.37
C PHE A 899 28.36 -1.30 -17.18
N ASN A 900 28.65 -1.64 -15.92
CA ASN A 900 29.40 -2.83 -15.52
C ASN A 900 29.25 -3.09 -14.01
N SER A 901 29.82 -4.20 -13.51
CA SER A 901 29.73 -4.62 -12.11
C SER A 901 30.21 -3.60 -11.06
N TYR A 902 31.00 -2.58 -11.43
CA TYR A 902 31.42 -1.51 -10.53
C TYR A 902 30.28 -0.61 -10.04
N HIS A 903 29.19 -0.57 -10.82
CA HIS A 903 28.01 0.27 -10.57
C HIS A 903 26.87 -0.49 -9.89
N VAL A 904 27.06 -1.79 -9.65
CA VAL A 904 26.15 -2.65 -8.90
C VAL A 904 26.63 -2.66 -7.45
N GLU A 905 25.78 -2.19 -6.54
CA GLU A 905 26.12 -2.03 -5.12
C GLU A 905 25.17 -2.86 -4.26
N ASP A 906 25.73 -3.51 -3.23
CA ASP A 906 24.93 -4.10 -2.15
C ASP A 906 24.07 -2.99 -1.52
N ALA A 907 22.77 -3.20 -1.57
CA ALA A 907 21.77 -2.30 -1.05
C ALA A 907 21.13 -2.84 0.23
N SER A 908 21.76 -3.83 0.88
CA SER A 908 21.36 -4.30 2.19
C SER A 908 21.22 -3.13 3.17
N PHE A 909 20.15 -3.15 3.95
CA PHE A 909 19.91 -2.12 4.95
C PHE A 909 19.16 -2.60 6.19
N LEU A 910 19.42 -1.91 7.30
CA LEU A 910 18.58 -1.91 8.49
C LEU A 910 18.20 -0.46 8.81
N LYS A 911 16.90 -0.18 9.01
CA LYS A 911 16.44 1.16 9.36
C LYS A 911 15.55 1.19 10.58
N LEU A 912 15.65 2.30 11.33
CA LEU A 912 14.64 2.68 12.31
C LEU A 912 13.51 3.38 11.58
N ASP A 913 12.49 2.60 11.22
CA ASP A 913 11.40 3.06 10.37
C ASP A 913 10.40 3.91 11.17
N ASN A 914 10.13 3.52 12.42
CA ASN A 914 9.28 4.27 13.32
C ASN A 914 9.79 4.26 14.76
N ALA A 915 9.72 5.40 15.43
CA ALA A 915 9.80 5.49 16.89
C ALA A 915 8.74 6.47 17.40
N THR A 916 7.94 6.06 18.37
CA THR A 916 6.87 6.88 18.94
C THR A 916 6.94 6.87 20.46
N LEU A 917 6.86 8.05 21.07
CA LEU A 917 6.71 8.24 22.50
C LEU A 917 5.39 8.98 22.77
N GLY A 918 4.51 8.37 23.54
CA GLY A 918 3.24 8.92 23.97
C GLY A 918 3.15 9.09 25.49
N TYR A 919 2.32 10.04 25.89
CA TYR A 919 1.93 10.24 27.27
C TYR A 919 0.40 10.44 27.34
N THR A 920 -0.27 9.61 28.13
CA THR A 920 -1.69 9.74 28.41
C THR A 920 -1.86 10.56 29.69
N VAL A 921 -2.60 11.66 29.61
CA VAL A 921 -2.82 12.55 30.75
C VAL A 921 -3.92 11.98 31.64
N ASP A 922 -3.64 11.88 32.94
CA ASP A 922 -4.68 11.57 33.94
C ASP A 922 -5.67 12.73 34.01
N LEU A 923 -6.93 12.44 33.71
CA LEU A 923 -8.00 13.41 33.73
C LEU A 923 -8.91 13.16 34.94
N PRO A 924 -9.34 14.21 35.66
CA PRO A 924 -10.31 14.06 36.73
C PRO A 924 -11.66 13.60 36.17
N GLU A 925 -12.44 12.86 36.94
CA GLU A 925 -13.78 12.39 36.54
C GLU A 925 -14.72 13.53 36.10
N SER A 926 -14.51 14.75 36.60
CA SER A 926 -15.28 15.95 36.21
C SER A 926 -14.88 16.54 34.85
N SER A 927 -13.88 15.97 34.17
CA SER A 927 -13.39 16.41 32.87
C SER A 927 -14.46 16.24 31.79
N SER A 928 -14.55 17.17 30.86
CA SER A 928 -15.35 17.00 29.63
C SER A 928 -14.67 16.11 28.59
N PHE A 929 -13.44 15.67 28.86
CA PHE A 929 -12.68 14.73 28.05
C PHE A 929 -12.57 13.41 28.79
N ASN A 930 -12.78 12.30 28.08
CA ASN A 930 -12.52 10.96 28.60
C ASN A 930 -11.08 10.47 28.30
N ARG A 931 -10.38 11.11 27.35
CA ARG A 931 -8.99 10.79 27.02
C ARG A 931 -8.26 12.00 26.45
N LEU A 932 -7.03 12.22 26.91
CA LEU A 932 -6.07 13.15 26.32
C LEU A 932 -4.72 12.43 26.22
N ARG A 933 -4.24 12.18 25.00
CA ARG A 933 -2.90 11.65 24.76
C ARG A 933 -2.11 12.59 23.88
N LEU A 934 -0.89 12.91 24.30
CA LEU A 934 0.09 13.66 23.52
C LEU A 934 1.18 12.69 23.05
N TYR A 935 1.71 12.88 21.85
CA TYR A 935 2.81 12.06 21.37
C TYR A 935 3.76 12.80 20.45
N VAL A 936 5.00 12.32 20.44
CA VAL A 936 6.00 12.64 19.43
C VAL A 936 6.37 11.35 18.70
N SER A 937 6.51 11.43 17.38
CA SER A 937 6.89 10.29 16.55
C SER A 937 7.94 10.70 15.53
N GLY A 938 8.89 9.82 15.27
CA GLY A 938 9.89 9.96 14.21
C GLY A 938 9.74 8.84 13.21
N GLN A 939 9.81 9.18 11.92
CA GLN A 939 9.82 8.21 10.82
C GLN A 939 11.08 8.35 10.01
N ASN A 940 11.59 7.21 9.51
CA ASN A 940 12.85 7.17 8.76
C ASN A 940 14.00 7.88 9.51
N LEU A 941 14.12 7.63 10.82
CA LEU A 941 15.07 8.35 11.66
C LEU A 941 16.51 8.10 11.23
N PHE A 942 16.87 6.87 10.90
CA PHE A 942 18.15 6.56 10.27
C PHE A 942 18.06 5.27 9.47
N VAL A 943 19.05 5.10 8.59
CA VAL A 943 19.30 3.87 7.84
C VAL A 943 20.78 3.52 7.99
N ILE A 944 21.05 2.23 8.18
CA ILE A 944 22.38 1.65 8.16
C ILE A 944 22.47 0.91 6.82
N THR A 945 23.32 1.38 5.92
CA THR A 945 23.56 0.80 4.59
C THR A 945 24.93 1.26 4.09
N ASP A 946 25.54 0.51 3.19
CA ASP A 946 26.75 0.90 2.45
C ASP A 946 26.44 1.49 1.07
N TYR A 947 25.19 1.42 0.63
CA TYR A 947 24.71 1.94 -0.65
C TYR A 947 24.88 3.46 -0.75
N THR A 948 25.44 3.92 -1.87
CA THR A 948 25.78 5.33 -2.08
C THR A 948 24.78 6.13 -2.91
N GLY A 949 23.75 5.46 -3.44
CA GLY A 949 22.68 6.09 -4.22
C GLY A 949 21.60 6.75 -3.37
N VAL A 950 20.42 6.96 -3.98
CA VAL A 950 19.34 7.78 -3.39
C VAL A 950 18.71 7.12 -2.15
N ASP A 951 18.39 5.84 -2.27
CA ASP A 951 17.71 5.05 -1.22
C ASP A 951 17.99 3.56 -1.43
N PRO A 952 18.46 2.81 -0.41
CA PRO A 952 18.70 1.36 -0.50
C PRO A 952 17.43 0.50 -0.54
N GLU A 953 16.24 1.12 -0.46
CA GLU A 953 14.95 0.41 -0.51
C GLU A 953 14.84 -0.51 -1.75
N VAL A 954 14.23 -1.68 -1.57
CA VAL A 954 14.01 -2.65 -2.64
C VAL A 954 13.16 -2.04 -3.76
N ARG A 955 13.53 -2.31 -5.01
CA ARG A 955 12.86 -1.77 -6.20
C ARG A 955 12.26 -2.89 -7.02
N PHE A 956 10.94 -3.09 -6.90
CA PHE A 956 10.24 -4.18 -7.59
C PHE A 956 9.83 -3.88 -9.02
N VAL A 957 9.87 -2.62 -9.42
CA VAL A 957 9.39 -2.14 -10.72
C VAL A 957 10.37 -1.11 -11.24
N ASP A 958 10.83 -1.29 -12.47
CA ASP A 958 11.55 -0.25 -13.20
C ASP A 958 10.54 0.60 -13.99
N PRO A 959 10.44 1.91 -13.77
CA PRO A 959 9.57 2.78 -14.56
C PRO A 959 10.11 3.06 -15.98
N GLY A 960 11.36 2.70 -16.24
CA GLY A 960 12.09 2.99 -17.47
C GLY A 960 12.94 4.25 -17.39
N ASP A 961 13.67 4.54 -18.47
CA ASP A 961 14.48 5.76 -18.60
C ASP A 961 13.62 7.01 -18.85
N ALA A 962 14.12 8.16 -18.40
CA ALA A 962 13.50 9.48 -18.58
C ALA A 962 14.56 10.49 -19.05
N ASP A 963 14.84 10.46 -20.35
CA ASP A 963 15.94 11.22 -20.97
C ASP A 963 15.44 12.27 -21.96
N ASN A 964 16.22 13.34 -22.12
CA ASN A 964 15.93 14.48 -23.00
C ASN A 964 14.53 15.08 -22.76
N ALA A 965 14.23 15.30 -21.48
CA ALA A 965 12.90 15.66 -21.00
C ALA A 965 11.78 14.66 -21.41
N GLY A 966 12.11 13.38 -21.62
CA GLY A 966 11.15 12.28 -21.69
C GLY A 966 10.47 12.01 -20.34
N GLU A 967 9.40 11.23 -20.35
CA GLU A 967 8.72 10.75 -19.14
C GLU A 967 8.87 9.23 -19.07
N ALA A 968 9.27 8.71 -17.91
CA ALA A 968 9.25 7.28 -17.66
C ALA A 968 7.80 6.82 -17.54
N ASN A 969 7.39 5.89 -18.39
CA ASN A 969 6.01 5.39 -18.46
C ASN A 969 5.91 3.88 -18.72
N ASN A 970 7.01 3.15 -18.55
CA ASN A 970 7.09 1.73 -18.83
C ASN A 970 7.41 0.94 -17.57
N ASN A 971 6.41 0.81 -16.68
CA ASN A 971 6.52 0.03 -15.46
C ASN A 971 6.73 -1.46 -15.77
N ASP A 972 7.97 -1.94 -15.63
CA ASP A 972 8.33 -3.35 -15.81
C ASP A 972 8.60 -4.03 -14.46
N ILE A 973 7.73 -4.95 -14.09
CA ILE A 973 7.81 -5.71 -12.83
C ILE A 973 8.84 -6.84 -12.88
N LEU A 974 9.38 -7.16 -14.07
CA LEU A 974 10.43 -8.17 -14.26
C LEU A 974 11.83 -7.57 -14.22
N SER A 975 11.92 -6.26 -14.01
CA SER A 975 13.17 -5.51 -13.98
C SER A 975 13.40 -4.86 -12.61
N PRO A 976 13.48 -5.64 -11.50
CA PRO A 976 13.80 -5.07 -10.21
C PRO A 976 15.26 -4.60 -10.12
N GLY A 977 15.60 -3.83 -9.10
CA GLY A 977 17.01 -3.55 -8.76
C GLY A 977 17.64 -2.30 -9.40
N ILE A 978 16.86 -1.33 -9.86
CA ILE A 978 17.39 -0.18 -10.62
C ILE A 978 17.10 1.16 -9.94
N ASP A 979 18.14 1.88 -9.52
CA ASP A 979 18.05 3.24 -9.01
C ASP A 979 18.13 4.27 -10.14
N ARG A 980 16.96 4.65 -10.67
CA ARG A 980 16.83 5.63 -11.76
C ARG A 980 17.20 7.04 -11.28
N ARG A 981 17.75 7.83 -12.21
CA ARG A 981 18.23 9.21 -11.96
C ARG A 981 17.12 10.23 -11.63
N ASN A 982 15.85 9.86 -11.78
CA ASN A 982 14.68 10.66 -11.40
C ASN A 982 14.00 10.14 -10.13
N THR A 983 14.68 9.33 -9.31
CA THR A 983 14.17 8.91 -8.00
C THR A 983 14.06 10.11 -7.06
N TYR A 984 12.91 10.26 -6.39
CA TYR A 984 12.70 11.28 -5.39
C TYR A 984 13.49 10.97 -4.10
N PHE A 985 14.16 11.96 -3.50
CA PHE A 985 14.98 11.71 -2.31
C PHE A 985 14.19 11.31 -1.06
N ARG A 986 14.82 10.47 -0.23
CA ARG A 986 14.22 10.01 1.01
C ARG A 986 14.04 11.17 2.01
N THR A 987 12.95 11.11 2.77
CA THR A 987 12.65 12.08 3.81
C THR A 987 12.72 11.47 5.21
N ARG A 988 13.14 12.31 6.17
CA ARG A 988 12.98 12.07 7.61
C ARG A 988 11.84 12.94 8.12
N THR A 989 10.94 12.35 8.89
CA THR A 989 9.78 13.04 9.45
C THR A 989 9.82 13.08 10.96
N ILE A 990 9.50 14.24 11.54
CA ILE A 990 9.18 14.38 12.98
C ILE A 990 7.74 14.86 13.11
N THR A 991 6.96 14.19 13.95
CA THR A 991 5.53 14.41 14.13
C THR A 991 5.20 14.72 15.57
N PHE A 992 4.35 15.73 15.78
CA PHE A 992 3.77 16.07 17.07
C PHE A 992 2.26 15.93 16.97
N GLY A 993 1.67 15.08 17.81
CA GLY A 993 0.25 14.78 17.70
C GLY A 993 -0.48 14.72 19.04
N VAL A 994 -1.80 14.78 18.92
CA VAL A 994 -2.76 14.76 20.02
C VAL A 994 -3.95 13.89 19.65
N ASN A 995 -4.38 13.05 20.59
CA ASN A 995 -5.61 12.28 20.51
C ASN A 995 -6.52 12.71 21.67
N LEU A 996 -7.72 13.15 21.34
CA LEU A 996 -8.76 13.60 22.27
C LEU A 996 -9.98 12.70 22.14
N GLY A 997 -10.49 12.22 23.27
CA GLY A 997 -11.79 11.57 23.38
C GLY A 997 -12.71 12.38 24.28
N PHE A 998 -13.97 12.55 23.87
CA PHE A 998 -15.04 13.24 24.60
C PHE A 998 -16.08 12.23 25.04
#